data_AF-A0A917U041-F1
#
_entry.id   AF-A0A917U041-F1
#
_cell.length_a   1.000
_cell.length_b   1.000
_cell.length_c   1.000
_cell.angle_alpha   90.00
_cell.angle_beta   90.00
_cell.angle_gamma   90.00
#
_symmetry.space_group_name_H-M   'P 1'
#
loop_
_entity.id
_entity.type
_entity.pdbx_description
1 polymer ?
#
loop_
_entity_poly.entity_id
_entity_poly.type
_entity_poly.pdbx_seq_one_letter_code
_entity_poly.pdbx_strand_id
1 'polypeptide(L)'
;MLDGPVVGVLSPFAGGVYYGTLLAGISAAATRAGSRTIMVQTLDAAASITVNGGAPEFDVPVAWDHVAGFVVLADAVTSQYVERIRASGKPVVLLGHDEGRADLPAVLADNGAGIREAVAHLIAHGHRRIAFTGNIAATDVAERYRAYRETLEAHGIEPDPALFLPAVNNLESGVTWATPEALRAGPPAPAIVAATDRNAIGVVRAMTAAGLRCPDDYVITGFDDLEVAAFQEPGLASVRQLLGEMAAEAVGLLLRAVAEPASPPGRPRIPTAFVPRGSCGCAITTAHPAPAAAGRLVERFSVLLPPEAFRTAEDLAALGDAVDRTKAVMAAAAAGDRPDLVPASRALMRIYELRPTPESLRVLSRAVQEYTQSLHLPAAAAARRVDICVQDLILATARLHHRAQFGERWRLRSTISAHYELSMALLYERGADPTTLTWLAATPASSGAVGLWTPDRQLRVPPAWRRQPGPPIGPAVLPVSEFPPAELVASAGPGETVFVVPARVNASDRGLLAIVDVVDSRVEDGRELVNQCAALFTVALDLREQEERLRQAALSDTLTGLPNRAAFVETLQDAASTTSRHFAVLFLDLDGFKQVNDTLGHAAGDELLVRVAERIRHSLRSGDVAARFGGDEFVVFLDDVTAQSQLDEIAERLRAAIAAPFHLAGRMVRIGVSIGATTRDNRDTADEILSAADAAMYRVKAGTR
;
A
#
# COMPACT_ATOMS: atom_id res chain seq x y z
N MET A 1 0.36 -24.78 11.76
CA MET A 1 -0.96 -24.18 11.52
C MET A 1 -0.98 -22.85 12.26
N LEU A 2 -1.57 -21.80 11.66
CA LEU A 2 -1.64 -20.47 12.27
C LEU A 2 -2.93 -20.38 13.11
N ASP A 3 -2.94 -21.02 14.27
CA ASP A 3 -4.14 -21.13 15.12
C ASP A 3 -4.11 -20.15 16.31
N GLY A 4 -3.07 -19.31 16.39
CA GLY A 4 -2.94 -18.27 17.40
C GLY A 4 -3.87 -17.07 17.19
N PRO A 5 -4.00 -16.20 18.19
CA PRO A 5 -4.82 -14.99 18.11
C PRO A 5 -4.34 -14.07 16.98
N VAL A 6 -5.28 -13.50 16.21
CA VAL A 6 -4.92 -12.59 15.12
C VAL A 6 -4.42 -11.26 15.68
N VAL A 7 -3.26 -10.82 15.21
CA VAL A 7 -2.63 -9.54 15.55
C VAL A 7 -3.14 -8.47 14.60
N GLY A 8 -3.83 -7.45 15.13
CA GLY A 8 -4.18 -6.26 14.39
C GLY A 8 -3.05 -5.24 14.40
N VAL A 9 -2.83 -4.56 13.27
CA VAL A 9 -1.85 -3.48 13.17
C VAL A 9 -2.53 -2.26 12.57
N LEU A 10 -2.40 -1.11 13.24
CA LEU A 10 -2.82 0.20 12.71
C LEU A 10 -1.56 0.96 12.33
N SER A 11 -1.43 1.30 11.05
CA SER A 11 -0.29 2.09 10.59
C SER A 11 -0.72 3.13 9.54
N PRO A 12 -0.09 4.32 9.52
CA PRO A 12 -0.46 5.36 8.56
C PRO A 12 -0.24 4.90 7.12
N PHE A 13 0.78 4.07 6.88
CA PHE A 13 1.12 3.52 5.58
C PHE A 13 1.30 2.01 5.67
N ALA A 14 0.93 1.29 4.61
CA ALA A 14 1.20 -0.14 4.45
C ALA A 14 2.69 -0.46 4.16
N GLY A 15 3.52 0.59 4.04
CA GLY A 15 4.80 0.51 3.37
C GLY A 15 5.82 1.61 3.65
N GLY A 16 6.95 1.55 2.94
CA GLY A 16 8.07 2.48 3.10
C GLY A 16 9.20 1.95 3.99
N VAL A 17 10.35 2.63 4.03
CA VAL A 17 11.53 2.16 4.78
C VAL A 17 11.23 1.96 6.27
N TYR A 18 10.57 2.93 6.91
CA TYR A 18 10.30 2.84 8.35
C TYR A 18 9.11 1.90 8.66
N TYR A 19 7.92 2.23 8.13
CA TYR A 19 6.71 1.45 8.41
C TYR A 19 6.80 0.04 7.83
N GLY A 20 7.27 -0.12 6.59
CA GLY A 20 7.42 -1.42 5.95
C GLY A 20 8.36 -2.36 6.72
N THR A 21 9.48 -1.86 7.25
CA THR A 21 10.37 -2.69 8.08
C THR A 21 9.73 -3.08 9.41
N LEU A 22 9.01 -2.17 10.08
CA LEU A 22 8.26 -2.51 11.29
C LEU A 22 7.15 -3.53 11.01
N LEU A 23 6.39 -3.35 9.93
CA LEU A 23 5.32 -4.26 9.49
C LEU A 23 5.85 -5.65 9.15
N ALA A 24 6.98 -5.73 8.44
CA ALA A 24 7.64 -7.00 8.15
C ALA A 24 8.11 -7.68 9.45
N GLY A 25 8.66 -6.91 10.39
CA GLY A 25 9.03 -7.39 11.72
C GLY A 25 7.84 -7.93 12.52
N ILE A 26 6.70 -7.22 12.50
CA ILE A 26 5.47 -7.62 13.19
C ILE A 26 4.94 -8.92 12.56
N SER A 27 4.83 -8.98 11.23
CA SER A 27 4.34 -10.16 10.51
C SER A 27 5.21 -11.39 10.79
N ALA A 28 6.54 -11.23 10.79
CA ALA A 28 7.48 -12.29 11.12
C ALA A 28 7.37 -12.74 12.59
N ALA A 29 7.21 -11.81 13.53
CA ALA A 29 7.04 -12.12 14.94
C ALA A 29 5.70 -12.83 15.24
N ALA A 30 4.60 -12.35 14.63
CA ALA A 30 3.29 -12.97 14.72
C ALA A 30 3.32 -14.40 14.13
N THR A 31 3.92 -14.58 12.96
CA THR A 31 4.08 -15.89 12.32
C THR A 31 4.85 -16.87 13.21
N ARG A 32 5.96 -16.43 13.84
CA ARG A 32 6.71 -17.25 14.80
C ARG A 32 5.87 -17.65 16.03
N ALA A 33 4.96 -16.79 16.45
CA ALA A 33 3.99 -17.05 17.51
C ALA A 33 2.74 -17.84 17.03
N GLY A 34 2.74 -18.34 15.78
CA GLY A 34 1.60 -19.08 15.22
C GLY A 34 0.37 -18.22 14.94
N SER A 35 0.52 -16.91 14.87
CA SER A 35 -0.55 -15.92 14.71
C SER A 35 -0.60 -15.36 13.29
N ARG A 36 -1.78 -14.92 12.84
CA ARG A 36 -1.96 -14.14 11.59
C ARG A 36 -1.88 -12.65 11.87
N THR A 37 -1.62 -11.87 10.82
CA THR A 37 -1.55 -10.41 10.89
C THR A 37 -2.58 -9.78 9.96
N ILE A 38 -3.39 -8.86 10.49
CA ILE A 38 -4.22 -7.94 9.72
C ILE A 38 -3.66 -6.54 9.90
N MET A 39 -3.28 -5.92 8.79
CA MET A 39 -2.72 -4.57 8.75
C MET A 39 -3.75 -3.63 8.16
N VAL A 40 -4.15 -2.61 8.93
CA VAL A 40 -5.10 -1.58 8.51
C VAL A 40 -4.33 -0.29 8.28
N GLN A 41 -4.34 0.19 7.03
CA GLN A 41 -3.83 1.51 6.70
C GLN A 41 -4.84 2.58 7.08
N THR A 42 -4.38 3.62 7.75
CA THR A 42 -5.27 4.65 8.30
C THR A 42 -5.25 5.97 7.54
N LEU A 43 -4.17 6.27 6.79
CA LEU A 43 -4.15 7.37 5.82
C LEU A 43 -4.55 6.89 4.43
N ASP A 44 -4.98 7.85 3.61
CA ASP A 44 -5.35 7.58 2.23
C ASP A 44 -4.17 7.14 1.39
N ALA A 45 -4.45 6.31 0.39
CA ALA A 45 -3.47 5.88 -0.61
C ALA A 45 -2.82 7.06 -1.37
N ALA A 46 -3.50 8.22 -1.42
CA ALA A 46 -2.99 9.45 -2.02
C ALA A 46 -2.17 10.33 -1.05
N ALA A 47 -2.16 10.01 0.25
CA ALA A 47 -1.38 10.76 1.24
C ALA A 47 0.12 10.53 1.01
N SER A 48 0.92 11.58 1.19
CA SER A 48 2.37 11.50 1.05
C SER A 48 3.05 11.33 2.40
N ILE A 49 3.95 10.35 2.49
CA ILE A 49 4.82 10.10 3.66
C ILE A 49 5.63 11.35 4.04
N THR A 50 5.93 12.24 3.09
CA THR A 50 6.83 13.38 3.30
C THR A 50 6.12 14.67 3.68
N VAL A 51 4.77 14.74 3.62
CA VAL A 51 4.06 16.03 3.66
C VAL A 51 3.10 16.18 4.85
N ASN A 52 2.56 15.09 5.43
CA ASN A 52 1.52 15.23 6.45
C ASN A 52 1.89 14.57 7.80
N GLY A 53 2.13 15.42 8.80
CA GLY A 53 1.98 15.07 10.21
C GLY A 53 0.61 15.56 10.68
N GLY A 54 -0.35 14.64 10.78
CA GLY A 54 -1.70 14.91 11.24
C GLY A 54 -2.43 13.59 11.42
N ALA A 55 -3.12 13.42 12.55
CA ALA A 55 -3.87 12.20 12.83
C ALA A 55 -4.94 11.99 11.72
N PRO A 56 -5.02 10.80 11.13
CA PRO A 56 -5.99 10.52 10.07
C PRO A 56 -7.43 10.71 10.55
N GLU A 57 -8.32 11.15 9.67
CA GLU A 57 -9.78 10.99 9.83
C GLU A 57 -10.16 9.51 9.62
N PHE A 58 -9.64 8.64 10.47
CA PHE A 58 -9.93 7.21 10.50
C PHE A 58 -10.70 6.87 11.78
N ASP A 59 -12.00 6.59 11.64
CA ASP A 59 -12.91 6.41 12.78
C ASP A 59 -13.83 5.17 12.67
N VAL A 60 -13.49 4.25 11.76
CA VAL A 60 -14.26 3.04 11.49
C VAL A 60 -13.63 1.80 12.15
N PRO A 61 -14.41 0.91 12.79
CA PRO A 61 -13.88 -0.19 13.60
C PRO A 61 -13.41 -1.39 12.75
N VAL A 62 -12.53 -1.18 11.77
CA VAL A 62 -12.13 -2.21 10.80
C VAL A 62 -11.47 -3.41 11.47
N ALA A 63 -11.89 -4.61 11.11
CA ALA A 63 -11.37 -5.90 11.56
C ALA A 63 -11.45 -6.18 13.07
N TRP A 64 -12.22 -5.39 13.83
CA TRP A 64 -12.34 -5.55 15.28
C TRP A 64 -12.78 -6.96 15.68
N ASP A 65 -13.65 -7.62 14.90
CA ASP A 65 -14.17 -8.94 15.27
C ASP A 65 -13.19 -10.08 14.94
N HIS A 66 -12.13 -9.79 14.17
CA HIS A 66 -11.07 -10.75 13.84
C HIS A 66 -9.88 -10.68 14.79
N VAL A 67 -9.56 -9.49 15.29
CA VAL A 67 -8.30 -9.23 16.00
C VAL A 67 -8.46 -9.34 17.52
N ALA A 68 -7.46 -9.96 18.14
CA ALA A 68 -7.40 -10.08 19.59
C ALA A 68 -6.96 -8.77 20.27
N GLY A 69 -6.20 -7.94 19.56
CA GLY A 69 -5.75 -6.61 19.98
C GLY A 69 -4.90 -5.94 18.91
N PHE A 70 -4.42 -4.73 19.19
CA PHE A 70 -3.76 -3.89 18.20
C PHE A 70 -2.36 -3.45 18.59
N VAL A 71 -1.44 -3.51 17.62
CA VAL A 71 -0.20 -2.71 17.63
C VAL A 71 -0.47 -1.42 16.84
N VAL A 72 -0.18 -0.26 17.43
CA VAL A 72 -0.41 1.06 16.82
C VAL A 72 0.94 1.70 16.54
N LEU A 73 1.21 2.02 15.26
CA LEU A 73 2.47 2.60 14.81
C LEU A 73 2.33 4.11 14.69
N ALA A 74 3.20 4.85 15.37
CA ALA A 74 3.22 6.32 15.32
C ALA A 74 1.80 6.91 15.52
N ASP A 75 1.47 7.95 14.76
CA ASP A 75 0.22 8.71 14.86
C ASP A 75 -0.90 8.07 14.01
N ALA A 76 -0.91 6.73 13.89
CA ALA A 76 -1.83 6.02 12.99
C ALA A 76 -3.30 6.30 13.26
N VAL A 77 -3.68 6.66 14.49
CA VAL A 77 -5.06 6.91 14.86
C VAL A 77 -5.13 7.97 15.95
N THR A 78 -6.28 8.60 16.10
CA THR A 78 -6.50 9.57 17.17
C THR A 78 -6.54 8.88 18.54
N SER A 79 -6.22 9.63 19.60
CA SER A 79 -6.34 9.11 20.98
C SER A 79 -7.78 8.70 21.33
N GLN A 80 -8.78 9.36 20.73
CA GLN A 80 -10.19 8.97 20.88
C GLN A 80 -10.45 7.57 20.31
N TYR A 81 -9.87 7.25 19.15
CA TYR A 81 -10.00 5.93 18.55
C TYR A 81 -9.32 4.85 19.40
N VAL A 82 -8.14 5.15 19.98
CA VAL A 82 -7.47 4.26 20.93
C VAL A 82 -8.36 3.93 22.14
N GLU A 83 -9.03 4.92 22.72
CA GLU A 83 -9.95 4.69 23.84
C GLU A 83 -11.16 3.84 23.43
N ARG A 84 -11.66 4.00 22.20
CA ARG A 84 -12.73 3.13 21.68
C ARG A 84 -12.28 1.67 21.56
N ILE A 85 -11.04 1.43 21.10
CA ILE A 85 -10.48 0.06 21.07
C ILE A 85 -10.44 -0.52 22.48
N ARG A 86 -9.95 0.24 23.47
CA ARG A 86 -9.87 -0.22 24.87
C ARG A 86 -11.25 -0.49 25.47
N ALA A 87 -12.22 0.38 25.19
CA ALA A 87 -13.60 0.21 25.62
C ALA A 87 -14.25 -1.06 25.03
N SER A 88 -13.75 -1.55 23.89
CA SER A 88 -14.16 -2.83 23.31
C SER A 88 -13.52 -4.06 23.99
N GLY A 89 -12.64 -3.86 24.98
CA GLY A 89 -11.93 -4.92 25.69
C GLY A 89 -10.67 -5.43 24.99
N LYS A 90 -10.21 -4.73 23.94
CA LYS A 90 -9.02 -5.12 23.17
C LYS A 90 -7.77 -4.40 23.68
N PRO A 91 -6.66 -5.11 23.98
CA PRO A 91 -5.41 -4.48 24.37
C PRO A 91 -4.80 -3.72 23.19
N VAL A 92 -4.07 -2.65 23.53
CA VAL A 92 -3.35 -1.78 22.60
C VAL A 92 -1.90 -1.68 23.03
N VAL A 93 -0.97 -1.83 22.09
CA VAL A 93 0.47 -1.61 22.29
C VAL A 93 0.94 -0.53 21.31
N LEU A 94 1.59 0.50 21.81
CA LEU A 94 2.18 1.55 20.97
C LEU A 94 3.58 1.14 20.50
N LEU A 95 3.94 1.47 19.26
CA LEU A 95 5.24 1.14 18.68
C LEU A 95 5.86 2.37 18.00
N GLY A 96 7.08 2.71 18.43
CA GLY A 96 7.88 3.82 17.87
C GLY A 96 7.59 5.18 18.50
N HIS A 97 6.34 5.44 18.91
CA HIS A 97 5.93 6.66 19.61
C HIS A 97 4.99 6.31 20.78
N ASP A 98 4.87 7.20 21.77
CA ASP A 98 3.97 6.98 22.91
C ASP A 98 2.87 8.04 23.08
N GLU A 99 2.84 9.10 22.26
CA GLU A 99 1.83 10.17 22.30
C GLU A 99 1.62 10.79 23.70
N GLY A 100 2.62 10.71 24.60
CA GLY A 100 2.46 11.12 26.00
C GLY A 100 1.53 10.23 26.84
N ARG A 101 1.14 9.06 26.33
CA ARG A 101 0.24 8.09 26.95
C ARG A 101 0.99 7.14 27.87
N ALA A 102 1.24 7.57 29.11
CA ALA A 102 1.94 6.78 30.13
C ALA A 102 1.18 5.50 30.56
N ASP A 103 -0.12 5.43 30.30
CA ASP A 103 -1.03 4.36 30.74
C ASP A 103 -1.02 3.12 29.84
N LEU A 104 -0.44 3.20 28.64
CA LEU A 104 -0.40 2.12 27.67
C LEU A 104 0.96 1.41 27.60
N PRO A 105 0.99 0.11 27.29
CA PRO A 105 2.22 -0.56 26.89
C PRO A 105 2.80 0.12 25.63
N ALA A 106 4.11 0.32 25.60
CA ALA A 106 4.77 1.01 24.49
C ALA A 106 6.19 0.49 24.25
N VAL A 107 6.56 0.24 23.00
CA VAL A 107 7.93 -0.11 22.63
C VAL A 107 8.57 1.08 21.92
N LEU A 108 9.61 1.64 22.55
CA LEU A 108 10.27 2.85 22.08
C LEU A 108 11.75 2.57 21.78
N ALA A 109 12.33 3.35 20.86
CA ALA A 109 13.78 3.35 20.69
C ALA A 109 14.45 4.14 21.84
N ASP A 110 15.57 3.65 22.37
CA ASP A 110 16.50 4.51 23.10
C ASP A 110 17.33 5.29 22.08
N ASN A 111 16.82 6.48 21.73
CA ASN A 111 17.47 7.40 20.80
C ASN A 111 18.85 7.91 21.30
N GLY A 112 19.17 7.71 22.58
CA GLY A 112 20.43 8.16 23.14
C GLY A 112 21.55 7.13 23.08
N ALA A 113 21.26 5.83 23.16
CA ALA A 113 22.26 4.77 23.28
C ALA A 113 23.34 4.84 22.18
N GLY A 114 22.92 4.79 20.92
CA GLY A 114 23.85 4.85 19.80
C GLY A 114 24.50 6.22 19.61
N ILE A 115 23.87 7.32 20.03
CA ILE A 115 24.52 8.65 20.04
C ILE A 115 25.66 8.69 21.06
N ARG A 116 25.45 8.15 22.27
CA ARG A 116 26.50 8.05 23.30
C ARG A 116 27.69 7.25 22.77
N GLU A 117 27.43 6.12 22.10
CA GLU A 117 28.45 5.30 21.44
C GLU A 117 29.17 6.07 20.32
N ALA A 118 28.44 6.76 19.44
CA ALA A 118 29.01 7.54 18.34
C ALA A 118 29.93 8.68 18.85
N VAL A 119 29.48 9.44 19.85
CA VAL A 119 30.26 10.54 20.44
C VAL A 119 31.49 9.99 21.17
N ALA A 120 31.33 8.95 21.99
CA ALA A 120 32.46 8.30 22.66
C ALA A 120 33.48 7.75 21.66
N HIS A 121 33.01 7.19 20.54
CA HIS A 121 33.84 6.75 19.44
C HIS A 121 34.65 7.90 18.82
N LEU A 122 34.01 9.02 18.48
CA LEU A 122 34.71 10.20 17.95
C LEU A 122 35.74 10.75 18.94
N ILE A 123 35.43 10.76 20.24
CA ILE A 123 36.37 11.15 21.29
C ILE A 123 37.57 10.19 21.36
N ALA A 124 37.35 8.89 21.23
CA ALA A 124 38.41 7.88 21.19
C ALA A 124 39.32 8.05 19.96
N HIS A 125 38.78 8.57 18.85
CA HIS A 125 39.53 8.97 17.66
C HIS A 125 40.26 10.32 17.81
N GLY A 126 40.20 10.95 18.98
CA GLY A 126 40.90 12.19 19.32
C GLY A 126 40.11 13.46 19.02
N HIS A 127 38.86 13.36 18.57
CA HIS A 127 38.04 14.54 18.31
C HIS A 127 37.53 15.14 19.62
N ARG A 128 37.87 16.41 19.89
CA ARG A 128 37.33 17.17 21.04
C ARG A 128 36.39 18.29 20.64
N ARG A 129 36.47 18.74 19.38
CA ARG A 129 35.53 19.70 18.78
C ARG A 129 34.53 18.90 17.99
N ILE A 130 33.35 18.66 18.56
CA ILE A 130 32.29 17.85 17.95
C ILE A 130 31.09 18.76 17.79
N ALA A 131 30.51 18.80 16.60
CA ALA A 131 29.31 19.56 16.25
C ALA A 131 28.11 18.63 16.15
N PHE A 132 26.92 19.18 16.37
CA PHE A 132 25.66 18.48 16.17
C PHE A 132 24.80 19.23 15.16
N THR A 133 24.20 18.52 14.20
CA THR A 133 23.29 19.11 13.22
C THR A 133 21.94 18.39 13.17
N GLY A 134 20.84 19.14 13.15
CA GLY A 134 19.48 18.57 13.07
C GLY A 134 18.39 19.53 13.51
N ASN A 135 17.12 19.15 13.29
CA ASN A 135 15.97 19.88 13.78
C ASN A 135 15.48 19.31 15.13
N ILE A 136 15.86 19.98 16.22
CA ILE A 136 15.53 19.59 17.61
C ILE A 136 14.07 19.88 18.01
N ALA A 137 13.24 20.43 17.11
CA ALA A 137 11.81 20.53 17.35
C ALA A 137 11.12 19.16 17.36
N ALA A 138 11.72 18.16 16.70
CA ALA A 138 11.26 16.78 16.78
C ALA A 138 11.74 16.12 18.09
N THR A 139 10.81 15.46 18.81
CA THR A 139 11.06 14.91 20.15
C THR A 139 12.20 13.89 20.18
N ASP A 140 12.24 13.00 19.18
CA ASP A 140 13.31 12.00 19.03
C ASP A 140 14.68 12.64 18.79
N VAL A 141 14.75 13.69 17.95
CA VAL A 141 15.98 14.46 17.72
C VAL A 141 16.40 15.25 18.97
N ALA A 142 15.45 15.77 19.75
CA ALA A 142 15.75 16.40 21.03
C ALA A 142 16.37 15.40 22.03
N GLU A 143 15.89 14.15 22.07
CA GLU A 143 16.53 13.08 22.86
C GLU A 143 17.96 12.79 22.38
N ARG A 144 18.19 12.70 21.07
CA ARG A 144 19.52 12.53 20.46
C ARG A 144 20.47 13.66 20.85
N TYR A 145 20.02 14.91 20.73
CA TYR A 145 20.81 16.09 21.08
C TYR A 145 21.17 16.13 22.57
N ARG A 146 20.23 15.75 23.45
CA ARG A 146 20.49 15.62 24.89
C ARG A 146 21.59 14.60 25.17
N ALA A 147 21.48 13.40 24.59
CA ALA A 147 22.49 12.35 24.74
C ALA A 147 23.87 12.79 24.23
N TYR A 148 23.92 13.51 23.12
CA TYR A 148 25.15 14.11 22.59
C TYR A 148 25.81 15.04 23.64
N ARG A 149 25.04 15.97 24.22
CA ARG A 149 25.55 16.92 25.22
C ARG A 149 26.03 16.23 26.50
N GLU A 150 25.20 15.33 27.05
CA GLU A 150 25.52 14.58 28.26
C GLU A 150 26.80 13.74 28.08
N THR A 151 27.02 13.19 26.89
CA THR A 151 28.23 12.42 26.59
C THR A 151 29.48 13.29 26.54
N LEU A 152 29.40 14.48 25.94
CA LEU A 152 30.51 15.43 25.95
C LEU A 152 30.89 15.83 27.37
N GLU A 153 29.89 16.20 28.18
CA GLU A 153 30.07 16.58 29.58
C GLU A 153 30.70 15.44 30.39
N ALA A 154 30.22 14.20 30.22
CA ALA A 154 30.78 13.02 30.86
C ALA A 154 32.25 12.74 30.50
N HIS A 155 32.73 13.22 29.35
CA HIS A 155 34.13 13.11 28.90
C HIS A 155 34.94 14.39 29.13
N GLY A 156 34.42 15.34 29.93
CA GLY A 156 35.09 16.59 30.25
C GLY A 156 35.24 17.53 29.06
N ILE A 157 34.27 17.53 28.14
CA ILE A 157 34.17 18.46 27.01
C ILE A 157 32.93 19.34 27.26
N GLU A 158 33.13 20.64 27.40
CA GLU A 158 32.02 21.58 27.55
C GLU A 158 31.27 21.74 26.22
N PRO A 159 29.94 21.50 26.17
CA PRO A 159 29.17 21.67 24.93
C PRO A 159 29.14 23.14 24.48
N ASP A 160 29.76 23.43 23.33
CA ASP A 160 29.75 24.76 22.73
C ASP A 160 28.44 25.01 21.96
N PRO A 161 27.62 26.02 22.32
CA PRO A 161 26.42 26.38 21.59
C PRO A 161 26.68 26.75 20.12
N ALA A 162 27.87 27.25 19.78
CA ALA A 162 28.25 27.58 18.41
C ALA A 162 28.49 26.34 17.54
N LEU A 163 28.65 25.15 18.15
CA LEU A 163 28.76 23.87 17.46
C LEU A 163 27.42 23.15 17.27
N PHE A 164 26.31 23.79 17.65
CA PHE A 164 24.98 23.37 17.22
C PHE A 164 24.63 24.03 15.89
N LEU A 165 24.46 23.21 14.85
CA LEU A 165 24.17 23.63 13.48
C LEU A 165 22.70 23.30 13.17
N PRO A 166 21.76 24.24 13.36
CA PRO A 166 20.34 23.93 13.22
C PRO A 166 19.97 23.58 11.77
N ALA A 167 19.14 22.55 11.62
CA ALA A 167 18.52 22.21 10.34
C ALA A 167 17.04 22.64 10.34
N VAL A 168 16.51 23.06 9.19
CA VAL A 168 15.09 23.44 9.06
C VAL A 168 14.16 22.23 9.10
N ASN A 169 14.67 21.06 8.70
CA ASN A 169 13.99 19.77 8.77
C ASN A 169 15.04 18.64 8.88
N ASN A 170 14.58 17.41 9.08
CA ASN A 170 15.46 16.24 9.22
C ASN A 170 15.69 15.50 7.88
N LEU A 171 15.57 16.22 6.75
CA LEU A 171 15.84 15.74 5.40
C LEU A 171 17.18 16.26 4.88
N GLU A 172 17.60 15.79 3.70
CA GLU A 172 18.82 16.25 3.03
C GLU A 172 18.81 17.75 2.75
N SER A 173 17.64 18.30 2.42
CA SER A 173 17.43 19.73 2.17
C SER A 173 17.38 20.59 3.42
N GLY A 174 17.35 19.97 4.62
CA GLY A 174 17.25 20.67 5.89
C GLY A 174 18.51 21.47 6.25
N VAL A 175 19.64 21.12 5.66
CA VAL A 175 20.94 21.76 5.88
C VAL A 175 21.02 23.03 5.05
N THR A 176 20.86 24.19 5.70
CA THR A 176 20.77 25.51 5.04
C THR A 176 21.85 26.50 5.49
N TRP A 177 22.69 26.13 6.45
CA TRP A 177 23.79 26.96 6.93
C TRP A 177 24.98 26.95 5.94
N ALA A 178 25.75 28.04 5.90
CA ALA A 178 26.86 28.22 4.95
C ALA A 178 28.06 27.32 5.31
N THR A 179 28.44 26.45 4.38
CA THR A 179 29.33 25.30 4.60
C THR A 179 30.72 25.63 5.16
N PRO A 180 31.47 26.63 4.64
CA PRO A 180 32.87 26.81 5.06
C PRO A 180 33.05 27.66 6.31
N GLU A 181 32.18 28.63 6.60
CA GLU A 181 32.40 29.61 7.68
C GLU A 181 32.18 29.01 9.07
N ALA A 182 31.15 28.16 9.24
CA ALA A 182 30.88 27.50 10.51
C ALA A 182 31.97 26.48 10.90
N LEU A 183 32.57 25.78 9.93
CA LEU A 183 33.63 24.81 10.18
C LEU A 183 35.04 25.43 10.25
N ARG A 184 35.33 26.49 9.48
CA ARG A 184 36.64 27.17 9.43
C ARG A 184 36.92 28.08 10.64
N ALA A 185 35.98 28.23 11.58
CA ALA A 185 36.15 29.04 12.79
C ALA A 185 37.26 28.57 13.76
N GLY A 186 38.01 27.51 13.45
CA GLY A 186 39.26 27.16 14.13
C GLY A 186 39.75 25.73 13.83
N PRO A 187 41.06 25.46 13.70
CA PRO A 187 41.60 24.11 13.65
C PRO A 187 41.57 23.42 15.04
N PRO A 188 41.32 22.10 15.13
CA PRO A 188 40.96 21.19 14.03
C PRO A 188 39.48 21.32 13.61
N ALA A 189 39.18 20.90 12.38
CA ALA A 189 37.82 20.82 11.85
C ALA A 189 36.96 19.92 12.77
N PRO A 190 35.70 20.28 13.06
CA PRO A 190 34.91 19.52 14.01
C PRO A 190 34.45 18.21 13.39
N ALA A 191 34.41 17.16 14.22
CA ALA A 191 33.63 15.97 13.91
C ALA A 191 32.14 16.35 13.94
N ILE A 192 31.31 15.77 13.08
CA ILE A 192 29.90 16.13 12.98
C ILE A 192 29.03 14.93 13.35
N VAL A 193 28.12 15.11 14.30
CA VAL A 193 27.04 14.17 14.60
C VAL A 193 25.75 14.73 14.01
N ALA A 194 25.26 14.11 12.94
CA ALA A 194 23.98 14.48 12.35
C ALA A 194 22.83 13.71 13.02
N ALA A 195 21.72 14.39 13.20
CA ALA A 195 20.51 13.84 13.81
C ALA A 195 19.88 12.70 13.00
N THR A 196 20.09 12.69 11.67
CA THR A 196 19.65 11.64 10.73
C THR A 196 20.69 11.44 9.63
N ASP A 197 20.65 10.30 8.97
CA ASP A 197 21.45 10.00 7.78
C ASP A 197 21.14 10.97 6.64
N ARG A 198 19.88 11.41 6.52
CA ARG A 198 19.50 12.42 5.53
C ARG A 198 20.17 13.76 5.82
N ASN A 199 20.21 14.21 7.07
CA ASN A 199 20.96 15.41 7.42
C ASN A 199 22.46 15.21 7.13
N ALA A 200 23.05 14.06 7.48
CA ALA A 200 24.45 13.77 7.19
C ALA A 200 24.76 13.79 5.68
N ILE A 201 23.93 13.20 4.84
CA ILE A 201 24.08 13.23 3.38
C ILE A 201 23.99 14.66 2.85
N GLY A 202 23.05 15.46 3.38
CA GLY A 202 22.95 16.89 3.07
C GLY A 202 24.24 17.64 3.38
N VAL A 203 24.83 17.39 4.56
CA VAL A 203 26.14 17.94 4.95
C VAL A 203 27.24 17.46 4.00
N VAL A 204 27.35 16.15 3.73
CA VAL A 204 28.39 15.59 2.84
C VAL A 204 28.33 16.21 1.45
N ARG A 205 27.12 16.42 0.89
CA ARG A 205 26.93 17.10 -0.40
C ARG A 205 27.39 18.55 -0.34
N ALA A 206 27.01 19.29 0.71
CA ALA A 206 27.42 20.68 0.88
C ALA A 206 28.94 20.82 1.03
N MET A 207 29.59 19.91 1.78
CA MET A 207 31.04 19.88 1.99
C MET A 207 31.81 19.54 0.71
N THR A 208 31.33 18.54 -0.03
CA THR A 208 31.91 18.15 -1.32
C THR A 208 31.83 19.31 -2.32
N ALA A 209 30.70 20.02 -2.37
CA ALA A 209 30.55 21.22 -3.21
C ALA A 209 31.50 22.35 -2.81
N ALA A 210 31.92 22.41 -1.54
CA ALA A 210 32.92 23.33 -1.02
C ALA A 210 34.38 22.83 -1.18
N GLY A 211 34.58 21.67 -1.81
CA GLY A 211 35.91 21.07 -2.06
C GLY A 211 36.51 20.31 -0.87
N LEU A 212 35.74 20.04 0.18
CA LEU A 212 36.17 19.28 1.36
C LEU A 212 35.88 17.78 1.19
N ARG A 213 36.78 16.94 1.68
CA ARG A 213 36.74 15.48 1.54
C ARG A 213 36.53 14.80 2.89
N CYS A 214 35.65 13.80 2.92
CA CYS A 214 35.46 12.92 4.07
C CYS A 214 36.26 11.62 3.84
N PRO A 215 37.01 11.08 4.82
CA PRO A 215 37.20 11.58 6.18
C PRO A 215 38.38 12.55 6.34
N ASP A 216 39.08 12.90 5.25
CA ASP A 216 40.37 13.62 5.31
C ASP A 216 40.29 15.02 5.95
N ASP A 217 39.26 15.80 5.59
CA ASP A 217 39.10 17.19 6.02
C ASP A 217 38.09 17.34 7.17
N TYR A 218 37.15 16.40 7.27
CA TYR A 218 36.14 16.33 8.34
C TYR A 218 35.63 14.90 8.47
N VAL A 219 35.08 14.56 9.63
CA VAL A 219 34.40 13.28 9.87
C VAL A 219 32.94 13.52 10.22
N ILE A 220 32.08 12.58 9.86
CA ILE A 220 30.64 12.71 10.08
C ILE A 220 29.98 11.37 10.40
N THR A 221 29.00 11.40 11.30
CA THR A 221 28.10 10.30 11.61
C THR A 221 26.65 10.72 11.37
N GLY A 222 25.79 9.77 11.01
CA GLY A 222 24.34 9.93 10.93
C GLY A 222 23.59 9.07 11.94
N PHE A 223 22.30 8.85 11.66
CA PHE A 223 21.35 8.06 12.45
C PHE A 223 20.29 7.50 11.49
N ASP A 224 19.70 6.34 11.80
CA ASP A 224 18.74 5.54 11.02
C ASP A 224 19.35 4.37 10.24
N ASP A 225 20.66 4.40 9.97
CA ASP A 225 21.39 3.38 9.21
C ASP A 225 20.75 3.03 7.86
N LEU A 226 20.32 4.06 7.12
CA LEU A 226 19.70 3.93 5.82
C LEU A 226 20.62 3.19 4.83
N GLU A 227 20.03 2.44 3.91
CA GLU A 227 20.80 1.72 2.90
C GLU A 227 21.66 2.69 2.07
N VAL A 228 21.07 3.78 1.58
CA VAL A 228 21.76 4.84 0.83
C VAL A 228 22.95 5.47 1.59
N ALA A 229 22.91 5.46 2.94
CA ALA A 229 24.02 5.93 3.78
C ALA A 229 25.22 4.98 3.71
N ALA A 230 24.97 3.67 3.73
CA ALA A 230 26.02 2.66 3.63
C ALA A 230 26.77 2.72 2.27
N PHE A 231 26.07 3.09 1.18
CA PHE A 231 26.62 3.19 -0.17
C PHE A 231 27.33 4.52 -0.51
N GLN A 232 27.44 5.46 0.44
CA GLN A 232 28.24 6.67 0.22
C GLN A 232 29.73 6.34 0.04
N GLU A 233 30.51 7.26 -0.54
CA GLU A 233 31.97 7.15 -0.61
C GLU A 233 32.62 8.32 0.17
N PRO A 234 33.23 8.07 1.34
CA PRO A 234 33.24 6.80 2.10
C PRO A 234 31.86 6.48 2.71
N GLY A 235 31.60 5.20 3.00
CA GLY A 235 30.33 4.78 3.61
C GLY A 235 30.06 5.53 4.90
N LEU A 236 28.82 6.00 5.08
CA LEU A 236 28.43 6.88 6.17
C LEU A 236 28.27 6.09 7.48
N ALA A 237 29.10 6.39 8.48
CA ALA A 237 28.94 5.89 9.84
C ALA A 237 27.59 6.37 10.37
N SER A 238 26.83 5.50 11.03
CA SER A 238 25.45 5.81 11.41
C SER A 238 25.09 5.14 12.74
N VAL A 239 23.90 5.43 13.24
CA VAL A 239 23.30 4.75 14.40
C VAL A 239 22.10 3.98 13.90
N ARG A 240 22.11 2.66 14.11
CA ARG A 240 21.04 1.76 13.69
C ARG A 240 19.94 1.68 14.74
N GLN A 241 18.70 1.77 14.26
CA GLN A 241 17.53 1.36 15.03
C GLN A 241 17.25 -0.13 14.81
N LEU A 242 16.99 -0.87 15.88
CA LEU A 242 16.70 -2.30 15.83
C LEU A 242 15.19 -2.54 15.60
N LEU A 243 14.68 -2.06 14.46
CA LEU A 243 13.24 -2.02 14.16
C LEU A 243 12.56 -3.40 14.23
N GLY A 244 13.24 -4.46 13.77
CA GLY A 244 12.72 -5.83 13.84
C GLY A 244 12.55 -6.34 15.28
N GLU A 245 13.42 -5.91 16.20
CA GLU A 245 13.33 -6.25 17.63
C GLU A 245 12.22 -5.45 18.31
N MET A 246 12.11 -4.16 17.99
CA MET A 246 11.00 -3.34 18.47
C MET A 246 9.64 -3.95 18.06
N ALA A 247 9.54 -4.38 16.81
CA ALA A 247 8.36 -5.07 16.29
C ALA A 247 8.08 -6.40 17.01
N ALA A 248 9.12 -7.23 17.24
CA ALA A 248 8.97 -8.49 17.95
C ALA A 248 8.54 -8.30 19.40
N GLU A 249 9.10 -7.31 20.10
CA GLU A 249 8.73 -6.99 21.48
C GLU A 249 7.30 -6.44 21.57
N ALA A 250 6.86 -5.66 20.57
CA ALA A 250 5.48 -5.15 20.53
C ALA A 250 4.47 -6.29 20.37
N VAL A 251 4.73 -7.25 19.47
CA VAL A 251 3.91 -8.47 19.34
C VAL A 251 3.92 -9.28 20.63
N GLY A 252 5.10 -9.44 21.26
CA GLY A 252 5.23 -10.14 22.53
C GLY A 252 4.41 -9.50 23.66
N LEU A 253 4.46 -8.17 23.80
CA LEU A 253 3.64 -7.42 24.75
C LEU A 253 2.14 -7.57 24.46
N LEU A 254 1.74 -7.51 23.19
CA LEU A 254 0.34 -7.64 22.82
C LEU A 254 -0.20 -9.02 23.17
N LEU A 255 0.52 -10.08 22.80
CA LEU A 255 0.12 -11.45 23.09
C LEU A 255 0.08 -11.74 24.60
N ARG A 256 1.02 -11.16 25.38
CA ARG A 256 0.97 -11.20 26.85
C ARG A 256 -0.25 -10.46 27.39
N ALA A 257 -0.58 -9.28 26.87
CA ALA A 257 -1.77 -8.53 27.29
C ALA A 257 -3.08 -9.24 26.95
N VAL A 258 -3.12 -9.99 25.84
CA VAL A 258 -4.26 -10.86 25.48
C VAL A 258 -4.38 -12.03 26.44
N ALA A 259 -3.27 -12.67 26.82
CA ALA A 259 -3.26 -13.80 27.75
C ALA A 259 -3.49 -13.39 29.22
N GLU A 260 -2.96 -12.24 29.62
CA GLU A 260 -2.93 -11.73 31.00
C GLU A 260 -3.31 -10.23 31.07
N PRO A 261 -4.62 -9.89 30.97
CA PRO A 261 -5.07 -8.50 30.90
C PRO A 261 -4.75 -7.63 32.13
N ALA A 262 -4.46 -8.27 33.27
CA ALA A 262 -4.14 -7.59 34.53
C ALA A 262 -2.64 -7.23 34.67
N SER A 263 -1.79 -7.62 33.71
CA SER A 263 -0.35 -7.35 33.75
C SER A 263 -0.07 -5.85 33.58
N PRO A 264 0.87 -5.25 34.36
CA PRO A 264 1.21 -3.85 34.20
C PRO A 264 1.75 -3.54 32.80
N PRO A 265 1.53 -2.32 32.26
CA PRO A 265 1.98 -1.97 30.93
C PRO A 265 3.51 -1.98 30.83
N GLY A 266 4.06 -2.93 30.07
CA GLY A 266 5.48 -2.97 29.75
C GLY A 266 5.86 -1.82 28.81
N ARG A 267 6.91 -1.07 29.16
CA ARG A 267 7.43 0.04 28.34
C ARG A 267 8.92 -0.10 28.01
N PRO A 268 9.35 -1.18 27.33
CA PRO A 268 10.76 -1.40 27.02
C PRO A 268 11.30 -0.32 26.08
N ARG A 269 12.55 0.11 26.34
CA ARG A 269 13.33 0.94 25.42
C ARG A 269 14.39 0.08 24.75
N ILE A 270 14.30 -0.07 23.44
CA ILE A 270 15.23 -0.88 22.66
C ILE A 270 16.46 -0.03 22.32
N PRO A 271 17.68 -0.44 22.73
CA PRO A 271 18.89 0.33 22.50
C PRO A 271 19.20 0.45 21.00
N THR A 272 19.53 1.66 20.58
CA THR A 272 20.15 1.90 19.27
C THR A 272 21.64 1.59 19.31
N ALA A 273 22.23 1.19 18.19
CA ALA A 273 23.62 0.74 18.13
C ALA A 273 24.43 1.56 17.13
N PHE A 274 25.62 2.02 17.52
CA PHE A 274 26.49 2.74 16.60
C PHE A 274 27.16 1.79 15.60
N VAL A 275 27.20 2.25 14.36
CA VAL A 275 27.71 1.53 13.20
C VAL A 275 28.87 2.34 12.60
N PRO A 276 30.14 2.02 12.93
CA PRO A 276 31.28 2.70 12.35
C PRO A 276 31.44 2.35 10.86
N ARG A 277 31.73 3.36 10.05
CA ARG A 277 32.10 3.24 8.63
C ARG A 277 33.16 4.28 8.27
N GLY A 278 33.59 4.32 7.00
CA GLY A 278 34.71 5.17 6.58
C GLY A 278 34.55 6.66 6.87
N SER A 279 33.32 7.20 6.95
CA SER A 279 33.09 8.61 7.22
C SER A 279 33.47 9.07 8.64
N CYS A 280 33.61 8.16 9.60
CA CYS A 280 34.08 8.49 10.95
C CYS A 280 35.62 8.38 11.08
N GLY A 281 36.34 8.20 9.97
CA GLY A 281 37.79 8.02 9.99
C GLY A 281 38.24 6.61 10.38
N CYS A 282 37.29 5.71 10.65
CA CYS A 282 37.60 4.29 10.71
C CYS A 282 38.10 3.84 9.33
N ALA A 283 39.38 3.46 9.25
CA ALA A 283 39.71 2.39 8.33
C ALA A 283 38.76 1.25 8.70
N ILE A 284 38.03 0.67 7.74
CA ILE A 284 37.16 -0.51 7.96
C ILE A 284 37.92 -1.66 8.67
N THR A 285 39.24 -1.51 8.81
CA THR A 285 40.16 -2.37 9.55
C THR A 285 41.05 -1.61 10.52
N THR A 286 40.63 -1.48 11.77
CA THR A 286 41.60 -1.41 12.86
C THR A 286 42.16 -2.81 13.11
N ALA A 287 43.48 -2.90 13.13
CA ALA A 287 44.23 -4.07 13.56
C ALA A 287 44.15 -4.14 15.09
N HIS A 288 43.46 -5.15 15.62
CA HIS A 288 43.65 -5.56 17.00
C HIS A 288 44.76 -6.62 17.09
N PRO A 289 45.56 -6.63 18.18
CA PRO A 289 46.58 -7.65 18.41
C PRO A 289 45.90 -9.02 18.61
N ALA A 290 46.48 -10.04 18.01
CA ALA A 290 45.81 -11.28 17.65
C ALA A 290 45.48 -12.25 18.80
N PRO A 291 44.29 -12.88 18.80
CA PRO A 291 44.11 -14.26 19.23
C PRO A 291 44.40 -15.27 18.09
N ALA A 292 44.46 -16.56 18.43
CA ALA A 292 44.80 -17.66 17.52
C ALA A 292 43.97 -17.70 16.22
N ALA A 293 44.53 -18.32 15.17
CA ALA A 293 44.01 -18.35 13.79
C ALA A 293 42.47 -18.52 13.65
N ALA A 294 41.88 -19.50 14.35
CA ALA A 294 40.45 -19.80 14.28
C ALA A 294 39.54 -18.79 15.01
N GLY A 295 40.03 -18.12 16.07
CA GLY A 295 39.27 -17.14 16.83
C GLY A 295 39.00 -15.87 16.02
N ARG A 296 39.90 -15.52 15.09
CA ARG A 296 39.76 -14.34 14.23
C ARG A 296 38.59 -14.42 13.24
N LEU A 297 38.27 -15.59 12.69
CA LEU A 297 37.07 -15.74 11.83
C LEU A 297 35.80 -15.49 12.63
N VAL A 298 35.69 -16.11 13.81
CA VAL A 298 34.55 -15.94 14.72
C VAL A 298 34.40 -14.47 15.09
N GLU A 299 35.49 -13.82 15.51
CA GLU A 299 35.51 -12.39 15.88
C GLU A 299 35.05 -11.49 14.71
N ARG A 300 35.63 -11.66 13.52
CA ARG A 300 35.31 -10.84 12.35
C ARG A 300 33.87 -11.04 11.85
N PHE A 301 33.41 -12.29 11.78
CA PHE A 301 32.03 -12.56 11.38
C PHE A 301 31.02 -12.13 12.45
N SER A 302 31.40 -12.15 13.74
CA SER A 302 30.54 -11.68 14.83
C SER A 302 30.20 -10.19 14.73
N VAL A 303 31.03 -9.38 14.05
CA VAL A 303 30.75 -7.95 13.79
C VAL A 303 29.59 -7.78 12.80
N LEU A 304 29.28 -8.80 12.01
CA LEU A 304 28.16 -8.83 11.08
C LEU A 304 26.87 -9.34 11.75
N LEU A 305 26.97 -9.98 12.91
CA LEU A 305 25.82 -10.39 13.70
C LEU A 305 25.17 -9.18 14.40
N PRO A 306 23.88 -9.30 14.77
CA PRO A 306 23.24 -8.37 15.69
C PRO A 306 24.01 -8.22 17.02
N PRO A 307 23.78 -7.13 17.78
CA PRO A 307 24.35 -6.96 19.12
C PRO A 307 24.06 -8.16 20.03
N GLU A 308 24.94 -8.44 21.00
CA GLU A 308 24.88 -9.65 21.83
C GLU A 308 23.55 -9.87 22.55
N ALA A 309 22.89 -8.78 22.97
CA ALA A 309 21.57 -8.83 23.60
C ALA A 309 20.48 -9.47 22.71
N PHE A 310 20.72 -9.57 21.39
CA PHE A 310 19.71 -9.93 20.40
C PHE A 310 20.16 -11.03 19.44
N ARG A 311 21.34 -11.61 19.65
CA ARG A 311 21.78 -12.78 18.88
C ARG A 311 20.85 -13.94 19.17
N THR A 312 20.19 -14.43 18.12
CA THR A 312 19.39 -15.64 18.22
C THR A 312 20.28 -16.89 18.22
N ALA A 313 19.75 -18.01 18.69
CA ALA A 313 20.41 -19.30 18.52
C ALA A 313 20.67 -19.62 17.04
N GLU A 314 19.83 -19.12 16.14
CA GLU A 314 19.99 -19.28 14.70
C GLU A 314 21.15 -18.45 14.14
N ASP A 315 21.33 -17.21 14.62
CA ASP A 315 22.46 -16.35 14.23
C ASP A 315 23.79 -16.96 14.65
N LEU A 316 23.85 -17.48 15.89
CA LEU A 316 25.03 -18.16 16.42
C LEU A 316 25.31 -19.47 15.67
N ALA A 317 24.26 -20.21 15.30
CA ALA A 317 24.39 -21.42 14.49
C ALA A 317 24.89 -21.10 13.07
N ALA A 318 24.38 -20.03 12.44
CA ALA A 318 24.84 -19.57 11.14
C ALA A 318 26.31 -19.13 11.18
N LEU A 319 26.72 -18.42 12.23
CA LEU A 319 28.11 -18.04 12.47
C LEU A 319 29.02 -19.28 12.57
N GLY A 320 28.64 -20.25 13.40
CA GLY A 320 29.38 -21.51 13.55
C GLY A 320 29.51 -22.24 12.22
N ASP A 321 28.41 -22.42 11.49
CA ASP A 321 28.37 -23.09 10.19
C ASP A 321 29.27 -22.40 9.15
N ALA A 322 29.24 -21.06 9.07
CA ALA A 322 30.09 -20.29 8.16
C ALA A 322 31.58 -20.44 8.48
N VAL A 323 31.94 -20.39 9.76
CA VAL A 323 33.32 -20.58 10.22
C VAL A 323 33.79 -21.99 9.90
N ASP A 324 33.01 -23.02 10.25
CA ASP A 324 33.41 -24.42 10.10
C ASP A 324 33.55 -24.82 8.63
N ARG A 325 32.62 -24.39 7.77
CA ARG A 325 32.72 -24.65 6.32
C ARG A 325 33.89 -23.92 5.68
N THR A 326 34.18 -22.69 6.11
CA THR A 326 35.36 -21.94 5.63
C THR A 326 36.64 -22.68 5.99
N LYS A 327 36.77 -23.13 7.25
CA LYS A 327 37.93 -23.92 7.70
C LYS A 327 38.09 -25.22 6.92
N ALA A 328 37.00 -25.96 6.72
CA ALA A 328 37.00 -27.24 6.02
C ALA A 328 37.50 -27.11 4.57
N VAL A 329 37.02 -26.07 3.86
CA VAL A 329 37.46 -25.76 2.49
C VAL A 329 38.95 -25.44 2.43
N MET A 330 39.46 -24.61 3.35
CA MET A 330 40.90 -24.28 3.40
C MET A 330 41.78 -25.49 3.74
N ALA A 331 41.32 -26.35 4.66
CA ALA A 331 42.04 -27.56 5.04
C ALA A 331 42.14 -28.56 3.88
N ALA A 332 41.04 -28.78 3.14
CA ALA A 332 41.02 -29.64 1.96
C ALA A 332 41.96 -29.12 0.87
N ALA A 333 41.94 -27.82 0.58
CA ALA A 333 42.87 -27.20 -0.38
C ALA A 333 44.34 -27.35 0.05
N ALA A 334 44.64 -27.19 1.35
CA ALA A 334 45.98 -27.40 1.90
C ALA A 334 46.44 -28.86 1.71
N ALA A 335 45.54 -29.84 1.89
CA ALA A 335 45.81 -31.26 1.67
C ALA A 335 46.03 -31.64 0.20
N GLY A 336 45.59 -30.81 -0.75
CA GLY A 336 45.71 -31.06 -2.18
C GLY A 336 44.40 -31.45 -2.87
N ASP A 337 43.30 -31.48 -2.14
CA ASP A 337 41.98 -31.79 -2.67
C ASP A 337 41.37 -30.59 -3.40
N ARG A 338 40.35 -30.85 -4.23
CA ARG A 338 39.48 -29.82 -4.82
C ARG A 338 38.17 -29.75 -4.04
N PRO A 339 38.03 -28.85 -3.06
CA PRO A 339 36.82 -28.76 -2.25
C PRO A 339 35.61 -28.22 -3.03
N ASP A 340 34.41 -28.69 -2.69
CA ASP A 340 33.17 -28.04 -3.12
C ASP A 340 32.95 -26.74 -2.34
N LEU A 341 32.92 -25.62 -3.07
CA LEU A 341 32.80 -24.28 -2.49
C LEU A 341 31.35 -23.85 -2.27
N VAL A 342 30.36 -24.57 -2.84
CA VAL A 342 28.94 -24.18 -2.77
C VAL A 342 28.43 -24.11 -1.33
N PRO A 343 28.68 -25.08 -0.44
CA PRO A 343 28.19 -25.00 0.93
C PRO A 343 28.83 -23.86 1.71
N ALA A 344 30.15 -23.65 1.56
CA ALA A 344 30.87 -22.57 2.25
C ALA A 344 30.42 -21.19 1.77
N SER A 345 30.28 -21.00 0.45
CA SER A 345 29.79 -19.74 -0.11
C SER A 345 28.35 -19.44 0.30
N ARG A 346 27.46 -20.44 0.40
CA ARG A 346 26.10 -20.25 0.96
C ARG A 346 26.11 -19.84 2.43
N ALA A 347 26.97 -20.46 3.25
CA ALA A 347 27.06 -20.10 4.66
C ALA A 347 27.61 -18.68 4.86
N LEU A 348 28.60 -18.26 4.06
CA LEU A 348 29.08 -16.88 4.03
C LEU A 348 27.98 -15.91 3.57
N MET A 349 27.18 -16.30 2.56
CA MET A 349 26.04 -15.49 2.12
C MET A 349 24.96 -15.36 3.20
N ARG A 350 24.70 -16.40 4.00
CA ARG A 350 23.77 -16.31 5.13
C ARG A 350 24.23 -15.29 6.18
N ILE A 351 25.54 -15.20 6.42
CA ILE A 351 26.11 -14.13 7.28
C ILE A 351 25.99 -12.76 6.62
N TYR A 352 26.23 -12.66 5.31
CA TYR A 352 26.01 -11.42 4.56
C TYR A 352 24.54 -10.96 4.63
N GLU A 353 23.58 -11.88 4.55
CA GLU A 353 22.14 -11.58 4.59
C GLU A 353 21.69 -10.94 5.91
N LEU A 354 22.40 -11.19 7.02
CA LEU A 354 22.17 -10.51 8.29
C LEU A 354 22.49 -9.00 8.21
N ARG A 355 23.35 -8.60 7.27
CA ARG A 355 23.75 -7.22 7.05
C ARG A 355 24.20 -6.99 5.60
N PRO A 356 23.29 -6.80 4.63
CA PRO A 356 23.62 -6.89 3.21
C PRO A 356 24.29 -5.63 2.62
N THR A 357 25.36 -5.14 3.24
CA THR A 357 26.09 -3.93 2.81
C THR A 357 27.35 -4.26 2.00
N PRO A 358 27.85 -3.37 1.12
CA PRO A 358 29.15 -3.55 0.45
C PRO A 358 30.28 -3.82 1.44
N GLU A 359 30.22 -3.19 2.61
CA GLU A 359 31.17 -3.37 3.70
C GLU A 359 31.15 -4.80 4.22
N SER A 360 29.98 -5.43 4.33
CA SER A 360 29.87 -6.82 4.78
C SER A 360 30.58 -7.79 3.84
N LEU A 361 30.48 -7.59 2.52
CA LEU A 361 31.26 -8.38 1.56
C LEU A 361 32.76 -8.17 1.72
N ARG A 362 33.20 -6.93 2.00
CA ARG A 362 34.60 -6.61 2.30
C ARG A 362 35.07 -7.29 3.60
N VAL A 363 34.26 -7.24 4.66
CA VAL A 363 34.53 -7.90 5.95
C VAL A 363 34.65 -9.41 5.76
N LEU A 364 33.70 -10.04 5.06
CA LEU A 364 33.74 -11.48 4.77
C LEU A 364 34.99 -11.86 3.98
N SER A 365 35.26 -11.16 2.87
CA SER A 365 36.41 -11.44 2.01
C SER A 365 37.74 -11.27 2.76
N ARG A 366 37.86 -10.22 3.57
CA ARG A 366 39.06 -9.94 4.33
C ARG A 366 39.25 -10.89 5.50
N ALA A 367 38.19 -11.26 6.21
CA ALA A 367 38.26 -12.25 7.29
C ALA A 367 38.76 -13.61 6.78
N VAL A 368 38.29 -14.04 5.59
CA VAL A 368 38.80 -15.25 4.92
C VAL A 368 40.29 -15.11 4.56
N GLN A 369 40.72 -13.96 4.03
CA GLN A 369 42.13 -13.71 3.70
C GLN A 369 43.03 -13.67 4.95
N GLU A 370 42.62 -12.96 6.00
CA GLU A 370 43.35 -12.84 7.28
C GLU A 370 43.47 -14.20 7.97
N TYR A 371 42.43 -15.03 7.91
CA TYR A 371 42.46 -16.41 8.39
C TYR A 371 43.52 -17.23 7.66
N THR A 372 43.50 -17.21 6.33
CA THR A 372 44.48 -17.95 5.52
C THR A 372 45.92 -17.53 5.81
N GLN A 373 46.17 -16.23 5.96
CA GLN A 373 47.50 -15.71 6.33
C GLN A 373 47.98 -16.21 7.70
N SER A 374 47.07 -16.62 8.58
CA SER A 374 47.39 -17.16 9.90
C SER A 374 47.63 -18.68 9.93
N LEU A 375 47.37 -19.38 8.81
CA LEU A 375 47.61 -20.82 8.70
C LEU A 375 49.11 -21.11 8.53
N HIS A 376 49.65 -21.96 9.40
CA HIS A 376 51.03 -22.42 9.30
C HIS A 376 51.09 -23.60 8.29
N LEU A 377 51.29 -23.29 7.02
CA LEU A 377 51.29 -24.30 5.95
C LEU A 377 52.69 -24.89 5.73
N PRO A 378 52.84 -26.23 5.72
CA PRO A 378 54.16 -26.89 5.73
C PRO A 378 54.93 -26.81 4.41
N ALA A 379 54.30 -26.36 3.30
CA ALA A 379 54.94 -26.27 1.98
C ALA A 379 54.42 -25.09 1.15
N ALA A 380 55.29 -24.47 0.35
CA ALA A 380 54.92 -23.38 -0.57
C ALA A 380 53.85 -23.79 -1.61
N ALA A 381 53.81 -25.06 -1.99
CA ALA A 381 52.76 -25.59 -2.87
C ALA A 381 51.39 -25.65 -2.17
N ALA A 382 51.35 -25.93 -0.87
CA ALA A 382 50.11 -25.89 -0.08
C ALA A 382 49.61 -24.45 0.07
N ALA A 383 50.51 -23.50 0.35
CA ALA A 383 50.18 -22.06 0.38
C ALA A 383 49.52 -21.60 -0.92
N ARG A 384 50.13 -21.92 -2.07
CA ARG A 384 49.57 -21.55 -3.39
C ARG A 384 48.18 -22.15 -3.65
N ARG A 385 47.92 -23.39 -3.23
CA ARG A 385 46.59 -24.01 -3.38
C ARG A 385 45.53 -23.32 -2.52
N VAL A 386 45.89 -22.96 -1.30
CA VAL A 386 44.97 -22.25 -0.40
C VAL A 386 44.69 -20.84 -0.92
N ASP A 387 45.71 -20.13 -1.45
CA ASP A 387 45.51 -18.80 -2.07
C ASP A 387 44.52 -18.86 -3.25
N ILE A 388 44.66 -19.85 -4.13
CA ILE A 388 43.72 -20.08 -5.24
C ILE A 388 42.32 -20.38 -4.69
N CYS A 389 42.22 -21.23 -3.66
CA CYS A 389 40.95 -21.59 -3.05
C CYS A 389 40.24 -20.39 -2.39
N VAL A 390 40.99 -19.46 -1.77
CA VAL A 390 40.45 -18.20 -1.26
C VAL A 390 39.87 -17.35 -2.38
N GLN A 391 40.60 -17.20 -3.49
CA GLN A 391 40.12 -16.45 -4.66
C GLN A 391 38.84 -17.06 -5.23
N ASP A 392 38.79 -18.39 -5.37
CA ASP A 392 37.62 -19.09 -5.86
C ASP A 392 36.42 -18.99 -4.90
N LEU A 393 36.64 -19.04 -3.59
CA LEU A 393 35.59 -18.89 -2.57
C LEU A 393 35.01 -17.48 -2.57
N ILE A 394 35.87 -16.45 -2.66
CA ILE A 394 35.44 -15.05 -2.80
C ILE A 394 34.63 -14.89 -4.09
N LEU A 395 35.09 -15.45 -5.21
CA LEU A 395 34.38 -15.38 -6.49
C LEU A 395 33.04 -16.12 -6.44
N ALA A 396 32.97 -17.29 -5.79
CA ALA A 396 31.73 -18.04 -5.59
C ALA A 396 30.72 -17.24 -4.74
N THR A 397 31.19 -16.60 -3.68
CA THR A 397 30.37 -15.72 -2.82
C THR A 397 29.89 -14.49 -3.60
N ALA A 398 30.78 -13.84 -4.36
CA ALA A 398 30.43 -12.71 -5.23
C ALA A 398 29.41 -13.09 -6.31
N ARG A 399 29.49 -14.30 -6.88
CA ARG A 399 28.49 -14.82 -7.83
C ARG A 399 27.12 -15.02 -7.18
N LEU A 400 27.07 -15.52 -5.95
CA LEU A 400 25.81 -15.64 -5.20
C LEU A 400 25.22 -14.26 -4.88
N HIS A 401 26.04 -13.31 -4.42
CA HIS A 401 25.63 -11.93 -4.23
C HIS A 401 25.10 -11.31 -5.54
N HIS A 402 25.81 -11.48 -6.66
CA HIS A 402 25.33 -11.01 -7.96
C HIS A 402 24.01 -11.66 -8.40
N ARG A 403 23.78 -12.93 -8.08
CA ARG A 403 22.48 -13.59 -8.32
C ARG A 403 21.38 -12.97 -7.47
N ALA A 404 21.64 -12.66 -6.20
CA ALA A 404 20.70 -11.94 -5.34
C ALA A 404 20.38 -10.54 -5.90
N GLN A 405 21.41 -9.79 -6.30
CA GLN A 405 21.27 -8.49 -6.97
C GLN A 405 20.50 -8.56 -8.30
N PHE A 406 20.71 -9.63 -9.08
CA PHE A 406 19.92 -9.86 -10.29
C PHE A 406 18.46 -10.14 -9.96
N GLY A 407 18.19 -10.90 -8.90
CA GLY A 407 16.84 -11.11 -8.37
C GLY A 407 16.15 -9.80 -8.03
N GLU A 408 16.85 -8.87 -7.37
CA GLU A 408 16.29 -7.55 -7.02
C GLU A 408 16.01 -6.70 -8.27
N ARG A 409 16.92 -6.67 -9.25
CA ARG A 409 16.67 -5.99 -10.54
C ARG A 409 15.48 -6.60 -11.28
N TRP A 410 15.36 -7.92 -11.27
CA TRP A 410 14.24 -8.63 -11.90
C TRP A 410 12.93 -8.29 -11.19
N ARG A 411 12.94 -8.24 -9.86
CA ARG A 411 11.80 -7.80 -9.04
C ARG A 411 11.38 -6.37 -9.38
N LEU A 412 12.29 -5.41 -9.40
CA LEU A 412 11.98 -4.01 -9.75
C LEU A 412 11.32 -3.92 -11.14
N ARG A 413 11.85 -4.68 -12.11
CA ARG A 413 11.26 -4.77 -13.44
C ARG A 413 9.87 -5.40 -13.40
N SER A 414 9.67 -6.46 -12.63
CA SER A 414 8.35 -7.09 -12.44
C SER A 414 7.35 -6.14 -11.76
N THR A 415 7.78 -5.33 -10.78
CA THR A 415 6.95 -4.30 -10.15
C THR A 415 6.53 -3.23 -11.15
N ILE A 416 7.45 -2.74 -11.99
CA ILE A 416 7.14 -1.78 -13.06
C ILE A 416 6.14 -2.40 -14.06
N SER A 417 6.34 -3.65 -14.46
CA SER A 417 5.41 -4.37 -15.33
C SER A 417 4.03 -4.53 -14.68
N ALA A 418 3.97 -4.91 -13.40
CA ALA A 418 2.72 -5.03 -12.65
C ALA A 418 1.97 -3.69 -12.57
N HIS A 419 2.69 -2.58 -12.34
CA HIS A 419 2.08 -1.23 -12.34
C HIS A 419 1.45 -0.88 -13.70
N TYR A 420 2.13 -1.23 -14.79
CA TYR A 420 1.62 -1.00 -16.14
C TYR A 420 0.39 -1.87 -16.42
N GLU A 421 0.47 -3.18 -16.18
CA GLU A 421 -0.64 -4.12 -16.40
C GLU A 421 -1.88 -3.75 -15.57
N LEU A 422 -1.67 -3.37 -14.30
CA LEU A 422 -2.75 -2.94 -13.42
C LEU A 422 -3.42 -1.65 -13.91
N SER A 423 -2.63 -0.70 -14.41
CA SER A 423 -3.16 0.54 -15.01
C SER A 423 -3.97 0.24 -16.28
N MET A 424 -3.51 -0.71 -17.11
CA MET A 424 -4.24 -1.12 -18.32
C MET A 424 -5.57 -1.82 -17.97
N ALA A 425 -5.53 -2.76 -17.03
CA ALA A 425 -6.71 -3.53 -16.62
C ALA A 425 -7.79 -2.67 -15.95
N LEU A 426 -7.39 -1.69 -15.13
CA LEU A 426 -8.34 -0.86 -14.39
C LEU A 426 -8.84 0.37 -15.17
N LEU A 427 -8.00 1.00 -16.00
CA LEU A 427 -8.35 2.27 -16.64
C LEU A 427 -8.67 2.17 -18.13
N TYR A 428 -8.22 1.13 -18.84
CA TYR A 428 -8.35 1.04 -20.30
C TYR A 428 -9.25 -0.10 -20.78
N GLU A 429 -9.34 -1.21 -20.05
CA GLU A 429 -10.16 -2.34 -20.45
C GLU A 429 -11.66 -2.04 -20.30
N ARG A 430 -12.32 -1.67 -21.41
CA ARG A 430 -13.73 -1.32 -21.40
C ARG A 430 -14.62 -2.53 -21.10
N GLY A 431 -15.55 -2.35 -20.16
CA GLY A 431 -16.57 -3.35 -19.82
C GLY A 431 -16.18 -4.31 -18.70
N ALA A 432 -14.90 -4.40 -18.33
CA ALA A 432 -14.47 -5.16 -17.17
C ALA A 432 -15.07 -4.57 -15.88
N ASP A 433 -15.59 -5.41 -15.00
CA ASP A 433 -16.07 -4.99 -13.70
C ASP A 433 -14.90 -5.00 -12.71
N PRO A 434 -14.41 -3.82 -12.25
CA PRO A 434 -13.26 -3.76 -11.35
C PRO A 434 -13.53 -4.44 -10.01
N THR A 435 -14.81 -4.62 -9.63
CA THR A 435 -15.20 -5.28 -8.36
C THR A 435 -14.97 -6.79 -8.37
N THR A 436 -14.71 -7.39 -9.53
CA THR A 436 -14.31 -8.81 -9.67
C THR A 436 -12.87 -9.06 -9.21
N LEU A 437 -12.07 -7.99 -9.07
CA LEU A 437 -10.68 -8.03 -8.64
C LEU A 437 -9.76 -8.93 -9.49
N THR A 438 -10.16 -9.30 -10.71
CA THR A 438 -9.36 -10.13 -11.63
C THR A 438 -8.02 -9.50 -11.99
N TRP A 439 -7.95 -8.17 -11.98
CA TRP A 439 -6.74 -7.37 -12.18
C TRP A 439 -5.66 -7.63 -11.10
N LEU A 440 -6.00 -8.20 -9.93
CA LEU A 440 -5.00 -8.63 -8.95
C LEU A 440 -4.08 -9.75 -9.49
N ALA A 441 -4.46 -10.44 -10.56
CA ALA A 441 -3.61 -11.44 -11.21
C ALA A 441 -2.25 -10.87 -11.67
N ALA A 442 -2.19 -9.58 -12.00
CA ALA A 442 -0.97 -8.85 -12.38
C ALA A 442 -0.05 -8.50 -11.19
N THR A 443 -0.52 -8.69 -9.96
CA THR A 443 0.24 -8.41 -8.72
C THR A 443 0.83 -9.71 -8.14
N PRO A 444 1.65 -9.67 -7.07
CA PRO A 444 2.02 -10.85 -6.30
C PRO A 444 0.91 -11.40 -5.38
N ALA A 445 -0.14 -10.61 -5.12
CA ALA A 445 -1.19 -10.94 -4.15
C ALA A 445 -1.78 -12.35 -4.36
N SER A 446 -2.04 -13.05 -3.26
CA SER A 446 -2.60 -14.39 -3.28
C SER A 446 -4.13 -14.38 -3.30
N SER A 447 -4.75 -13.37 -2.69
CA SER A 447 -6.20 -13.17 -2.69
C SER A 447 -6.57 -11.72 -2.38
N GLY A 448 -7.81 -11.34 -2.66
CA GLY A 448 -8.33 -10.02 -2.31
C GLY A 448 -9.85 -9.94 -2.30
N ALA A 449 -10.39 -9.04 -1.49
CA ALA A 449 -11.81 -8.76 -1.37
C ALA A 449 -12.05 -7.25 -1.32
N VAL A 450 -13.21 -6.80 -1.79
CA VAL A 450 -13.64 -5.40 -1.67
C VAL A 450 -14.92 -5.32 -0.86
N GLY A 451 -14.98 -4.39 0.08
CA GLY A 451 -16.21 -3.99 0.75
C GLY A 451 -16.63 -2.62 0.24
N LEU A 452 -17.79 -2.52 -0.39
CA LEU A 452 -18.33 -1.27 -0.91
C LEU A 452 -19.37 -0.69 0.05
N TRP A 453 -19.33 0.60 0.30
CA TRP A 453 -20.29 1.26 1.19
C TRP A 453 -21.74 1.07 0.72
N THR A 454 -22.62 0.69 1.63
CA THR A 454 -24.08 0.74 1.45
C THR A 454 -24.64 2.04 2.05
N PRO A 455 -25.89 2.44 1.70
CA PRO A 455 -26.55 3.59 2.32
C PRO A 455 -26.61 3.50 3.85
N ASP A 456 -26.71 2.28 4.39
CA ASP A 456 -26.76 1.99 5.83
C ASP A 456 -25.37 1.90 6.49
N ARG A 457 -24.31 2.37 5.81
CA ARG A 457 -22.92 2.34 6.29
C ARG A 457 -22.39 0.93 6.61
N GLN A 458 -22.93 -0.10 5.96
CA GLN A 458 -22.37 -1.45 5.94
C GLN A 458 -21.49 -1.65 4.69
N LEU A 459 -20.79 -2.78 4.62
CA LEU A 459 -19.94 -3.15 3.49
C LEU A 459 -20.58 -4.28 2.69
N ARG A 460 -21.00 -3.98 1.46
CA ARG A 460 -21.37 -5.00 0.48
C ARG A 460 -20.11 -5.58 -0.14
N VAL A 461 -19.91 -6.88 0.04
CA VAL A 461 -18.75 -7.64 -0.42
C VAL A 461 -19.17 -8.51 -1.62
N PRO A 462 -18.77 -8.15 -2.86
CA PRO A 462 -18.92 -9.03 -4.03
C PRO A 462 -18.06 -10.31 -3.89
N PRO A 463 -18.21 -11.30 -4.78
CA PRO A 463 -17.34 -12.47 -4.82
C PRO A 463 -15.86 -12.04 -4.88
N ALA A 464 -15.06 -12.52 -3.93
CA ALA A 464 -13.66 -12.14 -3.82
C ALA A 464 -12.77 -12.91 -4.82
N TRP A 465 -11.57 -12.39 -5.07
CA TRP A 465 -10.60 -12.98 -5.99
C TRP A 465 -9.56 -13.83 -5.25
N ARG A 466 -9.14 -14.93 -5.88
CA ARG A 466 -8.03 -15.78 -5.41
C ARG A 466 -7.16 -16.19 -6.58
N ARG A 467 -5.84 -16.23 -6.36
CA ARG A 467 -4.87 -16.78 -7.31
C ARG A 467 -4.96 -18.30 -7.42
N GLN A 468 -5.14 -18.97 -6.29
CA GLN A 468 -5.26 -20.42 -6.19
C GLN A 468 -6.69 -20.82 -5.82
N PRO A 469 -7.23 -21.92 -6.37
CA PRO A 469 -8.55 -22.41 -6.02
C PRO A 469 -8.69 -22.66 -4.51
N GLY A 470 -9.84 -22.31 -3.93
CA GLY A 470 -10.13 -22.48 -2.51
C GLY A 470 -11.62 -22.26 -2.21
N PRO A 471 -12.03 -22.30 -0.93
CA PRO A 471 -13.40 -21.99 -0.53
C PRO A 471 -13.83 -20.60 -1.04
N PRO A 472 -15.08 -20.45 -1.51
CA PRO A 472 -15.58 -19.15 -1.96
C PRO A 472 -15.54 -18.14 -0.82
N ILE A 473 -15.27 -16.88 -1.16
CA ILE A 473 -15.34 -15.73 -0.23
C ILE A 473 -16.44 -14.81 -0.75
N GLY A 474 -17.48 -14.58 0.06
CA GLY A 474 -18.66 -13.82 -0.34
C GLY A 474 -19.55 -14.54 -1.37
N PRO A 475 -20.59 -13.86 -1.91
CA PRO A 475 -20.99 -12.49 -1.60
C PRO A 475 -21.61 -12.36 -0.20
N ALA A 476 -21.39 -11.23 0.45
CA ALA A 476 -21.91 -10.94 1.79
C ALA A 476 -22.22 -9.45 1.97
N VAL A 477 -23.02 -9.11 2.98
CA VAL A 477 -23.11 -7.75 3.51
C VAL A 477 -22.66 -7.83 4.96
N LEU A 478 -21.60 -7.13 5.31
CA LEU A 478 -20.91 -7.24 6.59
C LEU A 478 -20.87 -5.88 7.30
N PRO A 479 -20.94 -5.84 8.64
CA PRO A 479 -20.52 -4.66 9.38
C PRO A 479 -19.02 -4.42 9.20
N VAL A 480 -18.57 -3.18 9.42
CA VAL A 480 -17.16 -2.80 9.23
C VAL A 480 -16.22 -3.58 10.16
N SER A 481 -16.69 -3.98 11.34
CA SER A 481 -15.94 -4.78 12.31
C SER A 481 -15.62 -6.20 11.84
N GLU A 482 -16.45 -6.75 10.97
CA GLU A 482 -16.28 -8.09 10.38
C GLU A 482 -15.53 -8.05 9.03
N PHE A 483 -15.19 -6.87 8.51
CA PHE A 483 -14.36 -6.76 7.30
C PHE A 483 -12.87 -6.76 7.68
N PRO A 484 -12.00 -7.55 7.02
CA PRO A 484 -12.25 -8.36 5.82
C PRO A 484 -12.97 -9.69 6.11
N PRO A 485 -13.62 -10.34 5.11
CA PRO A 485 -14.32 -11.61 5.33
C PRO A 485 -13.42 -12.67 5.99
N ALA A 486 -13.97 -13.46 6.93
CA ALA A 486 -13.21 -14.45 7.69
C ALA A 486 -12.48 -15.46 6.80
N GLU A 487 -13.06 -15.83 5.66
CA GLU A 487 -12.47 -16.76 4.69
C GLU A 487 -11.25 -16.17 3.96
N LEU A 488 -11.17 -14.84 3.83
CA LEU A 488 -9.98 -14.14 3.32
C LEU A 488 -8.88 -14.10 4.39
N VAL A 489 -9.25 -13.84 5.65
CA VAL A 489 -8.29 -13.89 6.77
C VAL A 489 -7.69 -15.29 6.90
N ALA A 490 -8.52 -16.33 6.80
CA ALA A 490 -8.09 -17.72 6.87
C ALA A 490 -7.17 -18.14 5.72
N SER A 491 -7.24 -17.47 4.56
CA SER A 491 -6.40 -17.79 3.41
C SER A 491 -4.98 -17.26 3.48
N ALA A 492 -4.69 -16.32 4.39
CA ALA A 492 -3.34 -15.85 4.62
C ALA A 492 -2.46 -16.97 5.22
N GLY A 493 -1.40 -17.32 4.49
CA GLY A 493 -0.37 -18.28 4.88
C GLY A 493 0.74 -17.67 5.76
N PRO A 494 1.73 -18.50 6.18
CA PRO A 494 2.86 -18.03 6.97
C PRO A 494 3.66 -16.93 6.25
N GLY A 495 3.86 -15.79 6.91
CA GLY A 495 4.56 -14.63 6.36
C GLY A 495 3.71 -13.72 5.46
N GLU A 496 2.49 -14.12 5.09
CA GLU A 496 1.53 -13.24 4.42
C GLU A 496 0.81 -12.36 5.44
N THR A 497 0.35 -11.20 4.99
CA THR A 497 -0.40 -10.23 5.77
C THR A 497 -1.66 -9.85 5.02
N VAL A 498 -2.78 -9.72 5.75
CA VAL A 498 -4.02 -9.19 5.19
C VAL A 498 -3.96 -7.67 5.30
N PHE A 499 -3.66 -7.00 4.20
CA PHE A 499 -3.72 -5.55 4.11
C PHE A 499 -5.17 -5.11 3.93
N VAL A 500 -5.60 -4.12 4.69
CA VAL A 500 -6.89 -3.45 4.55
C VAL A 500 -6.63 -1.98 4.38
N VAL A 501 -7.00 -1.44 3.22
CA VAL A 501 -6.74 -0.06 2.84
C VAL A 501 -8.02 0.64 2.42
N PRO A 502 -8.19 1.94 2.72
CA PRO A 502 -9.33 2.70 2.22
C PRO A 502 -9.33 2.79 0.70
N ALA A 503 -10.46 2.47 0.07
CA ALA A 503 -10.71 2.75 -1.35
C ALA A 503 -11.22 4.20 -1.48
N ARG A 504 -10.33 5.15 -1.13
CA ARG A 504 -10.62 6.58 -1.06
C ARG A 504 -9.57 7.39 -1.82
N VAL A 505 -10.04 8.29 -2.69
CA VAL A 505 -9.20 9.24 -3.43
C VAL A 505 -9.93 10.60 -3.47
N ASN A 506 -9.27 11.65 -2.95
CA ASN A 506 -9.87 12.98 -2.79
C ASN A 506 -11.19 12.90 -2.01
N ALA A 507 -12.30 13.36 -2.60
CA ALA A 507 -13.64 13.31 -2.00
C ALA A 507 -14.39 11.99 -2.28
N SER A 508 -13.85 11.09 -3.10
CA SER A 508 -14.48 9.81 -3.42
C SER A 508 -14.10 8.76 -2.38
N ASP A 509 -15.08 8.25 -1.64
CA ASP A 509 -14.93 7.14 -0.70
C ASP A 509 -15.85 6.00 -1.13
N ARG A 510 -15.25 4.92 -1.64
CA ARG A 510 -15.97 3.75 -2.16
C ARG A 510 -16.09 2.61 -1.16
N GLY A 511 -15.29 2.61 -0.10
CA GLY A 511 -15.24 1.52 0.87
C GLY A 511 -13.83 1.11 1.24
N LEU A 512 -13.62 -0.20 1.39
CA LEU A 512 -12.35 -0.80 1.82
C LEU A 512 -11.90 -1.88 0.82
N LEU A 513 -10.61 -1.93 0.57
CA LEU A 513 -9.96 -2.97 -0.22
C LEU A 513 -9.09 -3.82 0.69
N ALA A 514 -9.29 -5.13 0.66
CA ALA A 514 -8.48 -6.10 1.39
C ALA A 514 -7.64 -6.94 0.40
N ILE A 515 -6.33 -7.03 0.65
CA ILE A 515 -5.38 -7.77 -0.19
C ILE A 515 -4.51 -8.64 0.70
N VAL A 516 -4.36 -9.91 0.35
CA VAL A 516 -3.41 -10.82 1.01
C VAL A 516 -2.13 -10.86 0.20
N ASP A 517 -1.04 -10.38 0.79
CA ASP A 517 0.28 -10.32 0.15
C ASP A 517 1.39 -10.37 1.22
N VAL A 518 2.65 -10.40 0.81
CA VAL A 518 3.82 -10.28 1.68
C VAL A 518 4.19 -8.81 1.84
N VAL A 519 4.60 -8.41 3.04
CA VAL A 519 5.10 -7.04 3.30
C VAL A 519 6.36 -6.77 2.49
N ASP A 520 6.35 -5.71 1.68
CA ASP A 520 7.50 -5.28 0.89
C ASP A 520 8.28 -4.15 1.58
N SER A 521 9.22 -4.49 2.45
CA SER A 521 10.03 -3.46 3.15
C SER A 521 11.11 -2.78 2.29
N ARG A 522 11.18 -3.03 0.97
CA ARG A 522 12.27 -2.54 0.11
C ARG A 522 11.89 -1.35 -0.76
N VAL A 523 10.62 -0.92 -0.73
CA VAL A 523 10.16 0.26 -1.46
C VAL A 523 10.37 1.50 -0.59
N GLU A 524 11.21 2.44 -1.03
CA GLU A 524 11.61 3.59 -0.19
C GLU A 524 10.50 4.63 0.03
N ASP A 525 9.65 4.87 -0.97
CA ASP A 525 8.74 6.03 -1.01
C ASP A 525 7.29 5.72 -0.56
N GLY A 526 7.01 4.52 -0.07
CA GLY A 526 5.66 4.06 0.34
C GLY A 526 4.58 4.10 -0.75
N ARG A 527 5.00 4.32 -2.01
CA ARG A 527 4.23 4.08 -3.23
C ARG A 527 4.18 2.58 -3.51
N GLU A 528 3.71 1.85 -2.53
CA GLU A 528 3.57 0.41 -2.61
C GLU A 528 2.38 0.01 -3.46
N LEU A 529 2.48 -1.21 -3.99
CA LEU A 529 1.51 -1.79 -4.88
C LEU A 529 0.09 -1.76 -4.30
N VAL A 530 -0.07 -2.03 -3.00
CA VAL A 530 -1.37 -2.00 -2.30
C VAL A 530 -2.04 -0.62 -2.37
N ASN A 531 -1.27 0.46 -2.20
CA ASN A 531 -1.80 1.82 -2.32
C ASN A 531 -2.16 2.16 -3.76
N GLN A 532 -1.33 1.76 -4.72
CA GLN A 532 -1.63 1.93 -6.13
C GLN A 532 -2.90 1.16 -6.54
N CYS A 533 -3.06 -0.09 -6.07
CA CYS A 533 -4.26 -0.89 -6.26
C CYS A 533 -5.49 -0.14 -5.75
N ALA A 534 -5.47 0.36 -4.52
CA ALA A 534 -6.60 1.09 -3.93
C ALA A 534 -6.94 2.37 -4.69
N ALA A 535 -5.93 3.16 -5.07
CA ALA A 535 -6.12 4.40 -5.81
C ALA A 535 -6.71 4.17 -7.20
N LEU A 536 -6.11 3.27 -7.99
CA LEU A 536 -6.57 2.96 -9.35
C LEU A 536 -7.93 2.27 -9.35
N PHE A 537 -8.19 1.40 -8.37
CA PHE A 537 -9.49 0.79 -8.17
C PHE A 537 -10.59 1.84 -7.90
N THR A 538 -10.31 2.79 -7.00
CA THR A 538 -11.25 3.88 -6.67
C THR A 538 -11.55 4.73 -7.91
N VAL A 539 -10.51 5.12 -8.66
CA VAL A 539 -10.66 5.88 -9.91
C VAL A 539 -11.43 5.09 -10.97
N ALA A 540 -11.20 3.79 -11.10
CA ALA A 540 -11.94 2.94 -12.04
C ALA A 540 -13.43 2.85 -11.69
N LEU A 541 -13.78 2.74 -10.40
CA LEU A 541 -15.17 2.80 -9.95
C LEU A 541 -15.81 4.16 -10.25
N ASP A 542 -15.10 5.25 -10.00
CA ASP A 542 -15.56 6.61 -10.30
C ASP A 542 -15.83 6.81 -11.79
N LEU A 543 -14.88 6.40 -12.63
CA LEU A 543 -15.00 6.48 -14.08
C LEU A 543 -16.21 5.67 -14.57
N ARG A 544 -16.36 4.43 -14.08
CA ARG A 544 -17.49 3.57 -14.46
C ARG A 544 -18.83 4.15 -14.00
N GLU A 545 -18.91 4.71 -12.80
CA GLU A 545 -20.14 5.39 -12.36
C GLU A 545 -20.45 6.62 -13.20
N GLN A 546 -19.42 7.41 -13.56
CA GLN A 546 -19.60 8.57 -14.44
C GLN A 546 -20.04 8.16 -15.84
N GLU A 547 -19.44 7.13 -16.42
CA GLU A 547 -19.84 6.56 -17.72
C GLU A 547 -21.28 6.05 -17.67
N GLU A 548 -21.66 5.33 -16.62
CA GLU A 548 -23.04 4.84 -16.45
C GLU A 548 -24.03 6.00 -16.28
N ARG A 549 -23.70 7.02 -15.48
CA ARG A 549 -24.54 8.22 -15.34
C ARG A 549 -24.68 8.99 -16.66
N LEU A 550 -23.59 9.15 -17.42
CA LEU A 550 -23.61 9.77 -18.74
C LEU A 550 -24.43 8.94 -19.73
N ARG A 551 -24.29 7.61 -19.71
CA ARG A 551 -25.09 6.70 -20.52
C ARG A 551 -26.57 6.81 -20.17
N GLN A 552 -26.92 6.78 -18.90
CA GLN A 552 -28.30 6.95 -18.43
C GLN A 552 -28.88 8.31 -18.84
N ALA A 553 -28.12 9.39 -18.67
CA ALA A 553 -28.54 10.73 -19.10
C ALA A 553 -28.69 10.85 -20.63
N ALA A 554 -27.85 10.16 -21.41
CA ALA A 554 -27.92 10.14 -22.87
C ALA A 554 -29.07 9.27 -23.40
N LEU A 555 -29.58 8.32 -22.61
CA LEU A 555 -30.59 7.33 -23.03
C LEU A 555 -31.97 7.52 -22.36
N SER A 556 -32.12 8.46 -21.42
CA SER A 556 -33.40 8.76 -20.78
C SER A 556 -33.93 10.15 -21.13
N ASP A 557 -35.26 10.31 -21.12
CA ASP A 557 -35.94 11.59 -21.20
C ASP A 557 -35.99 12.22 -19.80
N THR A 558 -35.41 13.41 -19.66
CA THR A 558 -35.22 14.08 -18.37
C THR A 558 -36.52 14.47 -17.66
N LEU A 559 -37.62 14.61 -18.40
CA LEU A 559 -38.92 14.98 -17.83
C LEU A 559 -39.70 13.76 -17.33
N THR A 560 -39.82 12.73 -18.16
CA THR A 560 -40.71 11.59 -17.90
C THR A 560 -40.00 10.38 -17.27
N GLY A 561 -38.66 10.34 -17.33
CA GLY A 561 -37.85 9.20 -16.91
C GLY A 561 -38.04 7.94 -17.77
N LEU A 562 -38.78 8.03 -18.90
CA LEU A 562 -38.80 6.96 -19.91
C LEU A 562 -37.49 6.99 -20.72
N PRO A 563 -37.11 5.89 -21.38
CA PRO A 563 -36.16 5.92 -22.49
C PRO A 563 -36.45 7.08 -23.45
N ASN A 564 -35.40 7.72 -23.96
CA ASN A 564 -35.54 8.75 -24.99
C ASN A 564 -35.49 8.14 -26.40
N ARG A 565 -35.59 9.01 -27.41
CA ARG A 565 -35.49 8.62 -28.83
C ARG A 565 -34.26 7.76 -29.15
N ALA A 566 -33.08 8.11 -28.64
CA ALA A 566 -31.84 7.37 -28.94
C ALA A 566 -31.91 5.94 -28.38
N ALA A 567 -32.35 5.78 -27.13
CA ALA A 567 -32.51 4.48 -26.49
C ALA A 567 -33.55 3.59 -27.17
N PHE A 568 -34.66 4.19 -27.63
CA PHE A 568 -35.68 3.46 -28.38
C PHE A 568 -35.15 2.93 -29.72
N VAL A 569 -34.40 3.77 -30.44
CA VAL A 569 -33.79 3.37 -31.72
C VAL A 569 -32.78 2.23 -31.51
N GLU A 570 -31.93 2.30 -30.48
CA GLU A 570 -30.97 1.22 -30.13
C GLU A 570 -31.72 -0.09 -29.83
N THR A 571 -32.77 -0.03 -29.00
CA THR A 571 -33.63 -1.20 -28.68
C THR A 571 -34.25 -1.81 -29.93
N LEU A 572 -34.73 -0.97 -30.85
CA LEU A 572 -35.36 -1.40 -32.09
C LEU A 572 -34.35 -2.00 -33.09
N GLN A 573 -33.14 -1.43 -33.18
CA GLN A 573 -32.04 -1.95 -33.99
C GLN A 573 -31.61 -3.34 -33.51
N ASP A 574 -31.45 -3.52 -32.20
CA ASP A 574 -31.12 -4.80 -31.59
C ASP A 574 -32.20 -5.84 -31.87
N ALA A 575 -33.48 -5.48 -31.70
CA ALA A 575 -34.60 -6.38 -32.00
C ALA A 575 -34.68 -6.76 -33.49
N ALA A 576 -34.43 -5.79 -34.39
CA ALA A 576 -34.43 -6.01 -35.83
C ALA A 576 -33.30 -6.94 -36.29
N SER A 577 -32.12 -6.90 -35.62
CA SER A 577 -30.95 -7.73 -35.95
C SER A 577 -31.21 -9.24 -35.85
N THR A 578 -32.20 -9.66 -35.05
CA THR A 578 -32.56 -11.07 -34.87
C THR A 578 -33.75 -11.43 -35.77
N THR A 579 -33.51 -12.08 -36.92
CA THR A 579 -34.54 -12.32 -37.97
C THR A 579 -35.80 -13.04 -37.48
N SER A 580 -35.67 -13.92 -36.47
CA SER A 580 -36.79 -14.71 -35.92
C SER A 580 -37.59 -14.00 -34.82
N ARG A 581 -37.22 -12.77 -34.42
CA ARG A 581 -37.92 -12.05 -33.35
C ARG A 581 -39.17 -11.37 -33.90
N HIS A 582 -40.33 -11.77 -33.38
CA HIS A 582 -41.62 -11.12 -33.65
C HIS A 582 -41.82 -9.96 -32.67
N PHE A 583 -42.08 -8.76 -33.19
CA PHE A 583 -42.33 -7.58 -32.38
C PHE A 583 -43.22 -6.58 -33.14
N ALA A 584 -43.78 -5.63 -32.41
CA ALA A 584 -44.53 -4.51 -32.96
C ALA A 584 -44.07 -3.18 -32.35
N VAL A 585 -44.25 -2.10 -33.11
CA VAL A 585 -44.00 -0.72 -32.66
C VAL A 585 -45.29 0.07 -32.76
N LEU A 586 -45.64 0.75 -31.67
CA LEU A 586 -46.71 1.72 -31.60
C LEU A 586 -46.11 3.13 -31.56
N PHE A 587 -46.63 4.04 -32.36
CA PHE A 587 -46.34 5.47 -32.32
C PHE A 587 -47.57 6.21 -31.80
N LEU A 588 -47.41 6.99 -30.75
CA LEU A 588 -48.47 7.65 -29.99
C LEU A 588 -48.24 9.16 -30.01
N ASP A 589 -49.28 9.92 -30.31
CA ASP A 589 -49.29 11.38 -30.24
C ASP A 589 -50.50 11.83 -29.40
N LEU A 590 -50.28 12.69 -28.41
CA LEU A 590 -51.33 13.12 -27.49
C LEU A 590 -52.25 14.18 -28.11
N ASP A 591 -53.51 13.82 -28.32
CA ASP A 591 -54.50 14.74 -28.87
C ASP A 591 -54.90 15.79 -27.83
N GLY A 592 -54.76 17.07 -28.19
CA GLY A 592 -55.16 18.19 -27.34
C GLY A 592 -54.09 18.68 -26.36
N PHE A 593 -52.86 18.12 -26.38
CA PHE A 593 -51.78 18.54 -25.49
C PHE A 593 -51.46 20.04 -25.59
N LYS A 594 -51.42 20.59 -26.81
CA LYS A 594 -51.21 22.03 -27.04
C LYS A 594 -52.25 22.91 -26.32
N GLN A 595 -53.52 22.50 -26.30
CA GLN A 595 -54.56 23.26 -25.61
C GLN A 595 -54.35 23.29 -24.09
N VAL A 596 -53.79 22.21 -23.52
CA VAL A 596 -53.43 22.16 -22.10
C VAL A 596 -52.32 23.16 -21.80
N ASN A 597 -51.26 23.19 -22.62
CA ASN A 597 -50.19 24.19 -22.49
C ASN A 597 -50.72 25.63 -22.61
N ASP A 598 -51.55 25.89 -23.61
CA ASP A 598 -52.09 27.22 -23.88
C ASP A 598 -53.05 27.70 -22.77
N THR A 599 -53.77 26.78 -22.12
CA THR A 599 -54.80 27.12 -21.11
C THR A 599 -54.30 27.10 -19.67
N LEU A 600 -53.40 26.16 -19.34
CA LEU A 600 -52.94 25.89 -17.96
C LEU A 600 -51.44 26.14 -17.77
N GLY A 601 -50.71 26.47 -18.84
CA GLY A 601 -49.28 26.75 -18.83
C GLY A 601 -48.42 25.51 -18.98
N HIS A 602 -47.15 25.73 -19.36
CA HIS A 602 -46.18 24.66 -19.62
C HIS A 602 -45.94 23.75 -18.41
N ALA A 603 -45.95 24.26 -17.18
CA ALA A 603 -45.78 23.43 -15.99
C ALA A 603 -46.88 22.36 -15.84
N ALA A 604 -48.13 22.68 -16.20
CA ALA A 604 -49.23 21.72 -16.19
C ALA A 604 -49.13 20.72 -17.36
N GLY A 605 -48.58 21.14 -18.50
CA GLY A 605 -48.24 20.24 -19.60
C GLY A 605 -47.11 19.27 -19.25
N ASP A 606 -46.09 19.75 -18.55
CA ASP A 606 -44.99 18.91 -18.06
C ASP A 606 -45.51 17.86 -17.06
N GLU A 607 -46.37 18.27 -16.12
CA GLU A 607 -47.05 17.33 -15.21
C GLU A 607 -47.90 16.31 -15.98
N LEU A 608 -48.62 16.75 -17.02
CA LEU A 608 -49.41 15.86 -17.87
C LEU A 608 -48.53 14.80 -18.57
N LEU A 609 -47.39 15.19 -19.13
CA LEU A 609 -46.46 14.26 -19.79
C LEU A 609 -45.93 13.21 -18.82
N VAL A 610 -45.59 13.60 -17.59
CA VAL A 610 -45.18 12.67 -16.53
C VAL A 610 -46.30 11.67 -16.22
N ARG A 611 -47.53 12.14 -16.03
CA ARG A 611 -48.69 11.28 -15.72
C ARG A 611 -49.04 10.34 -16.88
N VAL A 612 -48.91 10.81 -18.12
CA VAL A 612 -49.10 9.98 -19.32
C VAL A 612 -48.04 8.87 -19.36
N ALA A 613 -46.77 9.23 -19.16
CA ALA A 613 -45.69 8.26 -19.11
C ALA A 613 -45.90 7.18 -18.03
N GLU A 614 -46.39 7.57 -16.85
CA GLU A 614 -46.80 6.63 -15.79
C GLU A 614 -47.90 5.69 -16.28
N ARG A 615 -48.96 6.21 -16.90
CA ARG A 615 -50.08 5.39 -17.39
C ARG A 615 -49.67 4.43 -18.50
N ILE A 616 -48.83 4.86 -19.43
CA ILE A 616 -48.27 3.99 -20.47
C ILE A 616 -47.51 2.86 -19.79
N ARG A 617 -46.57 3.16 -18.89
CA ARG A 617 -45.75 2.16 -18.19
C ARG A 617 -46.57 1.11 -17.44
N HIS A 618 -47.63 1.54 -16.72
CA HIS A 618 -48.52 0.62 -16.00
C HIS A 618 -49.43 -0.22 -16.91
N SER A 619 -49.58 0.17 -18.18
CA SER A 619 -50.40 -0.55 -19.16
C SER A 619 -49.61 -1.62 -19.94
N LEU A 620 -48.30 -1.72 -19.70
CA LEU A 620 -47.37 -2.59 -20.41
C LEU A 620 -46.94 -3.78 -19.54
N ARG A 621 -46.62 -4.91 -20.19
CA ARG A 621 -46.10 -6.11 -19.50
C ARG A 621 -44.58 -6.05 -19.37
N SER A 622 -44.04 -6.93 -18.54
CA SER A 622 -42.59 -7.17 -18.48
C SER A 622 -42.08 -7.60 -19.85
N GLY A 623 -41.15 -6.84 -20.42
CA GLY A 623 -40.58 -7.07 -21.76
C GLY A 623 -40.95 -5.99 -22.79
N ASP A 624 -42.04 -5.26 -22.59
CA ASP A 624 -42.41 -4.11 -23.44
C ASP A 624 -41.68 -2.84 -22.98
N VAL A 625 -41.33 -1.95 -23.91
CA VAL A 625 -40.57 -0.73 -23.63
C VAL A 625 -41.31 0.49 -24.15
N ALA A 626 -41.62 1.45 -23.28
CA ALA A 626 -42.13 2.76 -23.68
C ALA A 626 -41.01 3.80 -23.69
N ALA A 627 -41.01 4.70 -24.66
CA ALA A 627 -40.06 5.81 -24.75
C ALA A 627 -40.79 7.11 -25.11
N ARG A 628 -40.23 8.25 -24.72
CA ARG A 628 -40.67 9.56 -25.22
C ARG A 628 -39.79 9.95 -26.42
N PHE A 629 -40.43 10.13 -27.56
CA PHE A 629 -39.73 10.35 -28.83
C PHE A 629 -39.40 11.84 -29.04
N GLY A 630 -40.27 12.73 -28.54
CA GLY A 630 -40.08 14.18 -28.53
C GLY A 630 -41.41 14.89 -28.28
N GLY A 631 -41.42 16.12 -27.73
CA GLY A 631 -42.67 16.87 -27.54
C GLY A 631 -43.74 16.08 -26.75
N ASP A 632 -44.88 15.85 -27.38
CA ASP A 632 -46.01 15.03 -26.93
C ASP A 632 -46.09 13.64 -27.57
N GLU A 633 -45.02 13.21 -28.24
CA GLU A 633 -44.92 11.93 -28.92
C GLU A 633 -44.26 10.86 -28.02
N PHE A 634 -44.91 9.71 -27.96
CA PHE A 634 -44.44 8.51 -27.28
C PHE A 634 -44.37 7.34 -28.26
N VAL A 635 -43.46 6.41 -28.02
CA VAL A 635 -43.35 5.17 -28.79
C VAL A 635 -43.33 3.99 -27.84
N VAL A 636 -43.91 2.88 -28.26
CA VAL A 636 -43.92 1.64 -27.49
C VAL A 636 -43.43 0.50 -28.36
N PHE A 637 -42.44 -0.23 -27.87
CA PHE A 637 -41.95 -1.49 -28.40
C PHE A 637 -42.67 -2.62 -27.66
N LEU A 638 -43.29 -3.52 -28.41
CA LEU A 638 -43.96 -4.70 -27.90
C LEU A 638 -43.23 -5.94 -28.38
N ASP A 639 -42.68 -6.70 -27.45
CA ASP A 639 -41.99 -7.95 -27.77
C ASP A 639 -42.99 -9.09 -27.94
N ASP A 640 -42.66 -10.11 -28.73
CA ASP A 640 -43.46 -11.34 -28.92
C ASP A 640 -44.94 -11.07 -29.28
N VAL A 641 -45.16 -10.23 -30.30
CA VAL A 641 -46.48 -9.97 -30.88
C VAL A 641 -46.65 -10.80 -32.15
N THR A 642 -47.59 -11.75 -32.12
CA THR A 642 -47.76 -12.75 -33.19
C THR A 642 -49.09 -12.63 -33.93
N ALA A 643 -50.05 -11.85 -33.41
CA ALA A 643 -51.34 -11.63 -34.03
C ALA A 643 -51.78 -10.16 -33.97
N GLN A 644 -52.46 -9.69 -35.03
CA GLN A 644 -52.99 -8.32 -35.09
C GLN A 644 -53.98 -8.02 -33.95
N SER A 645 -54.77 -8.99 -33.52
CA SER A 645 -55.72 -8.83 -32.41
C SER A 645 -55.03 -8.45 -31.09
N GLN A 646 -53.82 -8.94 -30.82
CA GLN A 646 -53.04 -8.57 -29.63
C GLN A 646 -52.61 -7.11 -29.69
N LEU A 647 -52.22 -6.64 -30.88
CA LEU A 647 -51.80 -5.26 -31.11
C LEU A 647 -52.98 -4.30 -30.92
N ASP A 648 -54.14 -4.65 -31.44
CA ASP A 648 -55.37 -3.87 -31.31
C ASP A 648 -55.83 -3.79 -29.84
N GLU A 649 -55.78 -4.91 -29.10
CA GLU A 649 -56.11 -4.95 -27.67
C GLU A 649 -55.18 -4.05 -26.82
N ILE A 650 -53.87 -4.06 -27.10
CA ILE A 650 -52.90 -3.21 -26.39
C ILE A 650 -53.10 -1.74 -26.75
N ALA A 651 -53.34 -1.43 -28.03
CA ALA A 651 -53.62 -0.07 -28.47
C ALA A 651 -54.88 0.49 -27.80
N GLU A 652 -55.97 -0.28 -27.70
CA GLU A 652 -57.17 0.17 -27.00
C GLU A 652 -56.98 0.31 -25.50
N ARG A 653 -56.21 -0.58 -24.88
CA ARG A 653 -55.87 -0.46 -23.46
C ARG A 653 -55.11 0.84 -23.18
N LEU A 654 -54.11 1.17 -24.00
CA LEU A 654 -53.36 2.42 -23.90
C LEU A 654 -54.27 3.64 -24.14
N ARG A 655 -55.14 3.58 -25.15
CA ARG A 655 -56.08 4.66 -25.45
C ARG A 655 -57.06 4.91 -24.31
N ALA A 656 -57.63 3.86 -23.73
CA ALA A 656 -58.53 3.96 -22.59
C ALA A 656 -57.83 4.49 -21.34
N ALA A 657 -56.60 4.03 -21.08
CA ALA A 657 -55.79 4.50 -19.95
C ALA A 657 -55.48 6.00 -20.08
N ILE A 658 -55.07 6.47 -21.26
CA ILE A 658 -54.75 7.88 -21.48
C ILE A 658 -56.02 8.76 -21.47
N ALA A 659 -57.16 8.28 -22.00
CA ALA A 659 -58.41 9.04 -22.03
C ALA A 659 -59.11 9.23 -20.66
N ALA A 660 -58.64 8.54 -19.61
CA ALA A 660 -59.12 8.77 -18.26
C ALA A 660 -58.78 10.20 -17.78
N PRO A 661 -59.64 10.87 -16.99
CA PRO A 661 -59.38 12.24 -16.53
C PRO A 661 -58.05 12.39 -15.77
N PHE A 662 -57.33 13.47 -16.02
CA PHE A 662 -56.16 13.91 -15.26
C PHE A 662 -56.56 15.06 -14.34
N HIS A 663 -56.09 15.04 -13.10
CA HIS A 663 -56.21 16.18 -12.19
C HIS A 663 -54.93 17.01 -12.27
N LEU A 664 -55.00 18.18 -12.92
CA LEU A 664 -53.86 19.07 -13.14
C LEU A 664 -54.23 20.48 -12.68
N ALA A 665 -53.38 21.12 -11.88
CA ALA A 665 -53.61 22.47 -11.35
C ALA A 665 -55.04 22.69 -10.75
N GLY A 666 -55.58 21.66 -10.08
CA GLY A 666 -56.92 21.71 -9.47
C GLY A 666 -58.11 21.57 -10.45
N ARG A 667 -57.87 21.25 -11.72
CA ARG A 667 -58.91 21.01 -12.75
C ARG A 667 -58.85 19.59 -13.29
N MET A 668 -60.01 19.08 -13.74
CA MET A 668 -60.05 17.84 -14.52
C MET A 668 -59.82 18.14 -16.00
N VAL A 669 -58.81 17.49 -16.58
CA VAL A 669 -58.42 17.60 -17.99
C VAL A 669 -58.59 16.22 -18.63
N ARG A 670 -59.10 16.17 -19.87
CA ARG A 670 -59.16 14.94 -20.67
C ARG A 670 -58.42 15.20 -21.97
N ILE A 671 -57.51 14.30 -22.32
CA ILE A 671 -56.79 14.30 -23.59
C ILE A 671 -57.07 12.97 -24.31
N GLY A 672 -56.91 12.99 -25.63
CA GLY A 672 -56.92 11.78 -26.45
C GLY A 672 -55.51 11.30 -26.73
N VAL A 673 -55.41 10.23 -27.51
CA VAL A 673 -54.15 9.78 -28.08
C VAL A 673 -54.42 9.11 -29.43
N SER A 674 -53.72 9.59 -30.45
CA SER A 674 -53.66 8.98 -31.77
C SER A 674 -52.57 7.91 -31.75
N ILE A 675 -52.91 6.66 -32.07
CA ILE A 675 -51.99 5.52 -32.01
C ILE A 675 -51.88 4.87 -33.38
N GLY A 676 -50.69 4.88 -33.96
CA GLY A 676 -50.31 4.10 -35.12
C GLY A 676 -49.55 2.86 -34.71
N ALA A 677 -49.80 1.74 -35.37
CA ALA A 677 -49.13 0.49 -35.06
C ALA A 677 -48.53 -0.13 -36.31
N THR A 678 -47.37 -0.77 -36.17
CA THR A 678 -46.76 -1.58 -37.22
C THR A 678 -46.17 -2.84 -36.59
N THR A 679 -46.38 -3.98 -37.22
CA THR A 679 -45.63 -5.20 -36.93
C THR A 679 -44.35 -5.24 -37.77
N ARG A 680 -43.43 -6.13 -37.41
CA ARG A 680 -42.31 -6.51 -38.29
C ARG A 680 -42.84 -7.24 -39.52
N ASP A 681 -42.69 -6.66 -40.70
CA ASP A 681 -43.07 -7.26 -41.99
C ASP A 681 -42.08 -6.86 -43.10
N ASN A 682 -41.09 -7.71 -43.40
CA ASN A 682 -40.01 -7.52 -44.40
C ASN A 682 -39.28 -6.15 -44.39
N ARG A 683 -39.28 -5.42 -43.28
CA ARG A 683 -38.51 -4.19 -43.09
C ARG A 683 -37.18 -4.51 -42.42
N ASP A 684 -36.11 -3.94 -42.96
CA ASP A 684 -34.75 -4.32 -42.58
C ASP A 684 -34.13 -3.32 -41.59
N THR A 685 -34.64 -2.09 -41.48
CA THR A 685 -34.06 -1.04 -40.64
C THR A 685 -35.03 -0.45 -39.61
N ALA A 686 -34.48 -0.01 -38.47
CA ALA A 686 -35.24 0.66 -37.42
C ALA A 686 -35.97 1.93 -37.91
N ASP A 687 -35.34 2.68 -38.82
CA ASP A 687 -35.92 3.89 -39.41
C ASP A 687 -37.15 3.60 -40.28
N GLU A 688 -37.14 2.52 -41.08
CA GLU A 688 -38.29 2.09 -41.88
C GLU A 688 -39.46 1.63 -40.99
N ILE A 689 -39.16 0.95 -39.89
CA ILE A 689 -40.17 0.50 -38.94
C ILE A 689 -40.81 1.72 -38.25
N LEU A 690 -40.01 2.62 -37.70
CA LEU A 690 -40.47 3.86 -37.06
C LEU A 690 -41.29 4.72 -38.02
N SER A 691 -40.79 4.93 -39.23
CA SER A 691 -41.45 5.76 -40.25
C SER A 691 -42.85 5.26 -40.61
N ALA A 692 -43.05 3.95 -40.73
CA ALA A 692 -44.38 3.45 -41.03
C ALA A 692 -45.29 3.32 -39.79
N ALA A 693 -44.76 3.22 -38.57
CA ALA A 693 -45.55 3.39 -37.35
C ALA A 693 -46.09 4.83 -37.25
N ASP A 694 -45.25 5.82 -37.52
CA ASP A 694 -45.61 7.25 -37.58
C ASP A 694 -46.63 7.52 -38.70
N ALA A 695 -46.40 7.00 -39.92
CA ALA A 695 -47.37 7.12 -41.01
C ALA A 695 -48.73 6.44 -40.70
N ALA A 696 -48.74 5.36 -39.92
CA ALA A 696 -49.98 4.75 -39.43
C ALA A 696 -50.68 5.66 -38.41
N MET A 697 -49.93 6.29 -37.50
CA MET A 697 -50.46 7.21 -36.50
C MET A 697 -51.08 8.44 -37.17
N TYR A 698 -50.39 9.02 -38.15
CA TYR A 698 -50.88 10.18 -38.88
C TYR A 698 -52.18 9.89 -39.65
N ARG A 699 -52.35 8.67 -40.19
CA ARG A 699 -53.61 8.23 -40.82
C ARG A 699 -54.77 8.17 -39.84
N VAL A 700 -54.53 7.67 -38.62
CA VAL A 700 -55.53 7.67 -37.54
C VAL A 700 -55.88 9.11 -37.15
N LYS A 701 -54.87 9.96 -36.93
CA LYS A 701 -55.05 11.37 -36.55
C LYS A 701 -55.82 12.17 -37.62
N ALA A 702 -55.61 11.89 -38.90
CA ALA A 702 -56.33 12.52 -40.00
C ALA A 702 -57.80 12.06 -40.11
N GLY A 703 -58.11 10.82 -39.73
CA GLY A 703 -59.48 10.27 -39.75
C GLY A 703 -60.33 10.65 -38.53
N THR A 704 -59.71 11.20 -37.48
CA THR A 704 -60.36 11.58 -36.21
C THR A 704 -60.62 13.09 -36.10
N ARG A 705 -60.20 13.87 -37.10
CA ARG A 705 -60.32 15.34 -37.16
C ARG A 705 -61.71 15.83 -37.59
#